data_AF-A0A1I0ZR69-F1
#
_entry.id   AF-A0A1I0ZR69-F1
#
_cell.length_a   1.000
_cell.length_b   1.000
_cell.length_c   1.000
_cell.angle_alpha   90.00
_cell.angle_beta   90.00
_cell.angle_gamma   90.00
#
_symmetry.space_group_name_H-M   'P 1'
#
loop_
_entity.id
_entity.type
_entity.pdbx_description
1 polymer ?
#
loop_
_entity_poly.entity_id
_entity_poly.type
_entity_poly.pdbx_seq_one_letter_code
_entity_poly.pdbx_strand_id
1 'polypeptide(L)'
;MGKGTLGNLSFIGFLLIFILIPLGTDSVQAESEDSIVDMRLMETTDIHVNLVNYDYYQDSPTSEYGLAMTATRIKEARAETENSMLFDNGDLIQGNPLGDYTARNGLEEGDVHPVYKAMNLLDYDTGNIGNHEFNYGIDFLQESIDDANFPYVNANVYYDDGDDDQTNDEHFFEPYKIIPKQVTDTDGNTQTVDVGVIGFVPPQIMQWDNAHLEGEVITKDIYKTAQQYVPIMQEEGADVIVAVPHSGLGSTELREREENATYNLTQIDGIDAILFGHAHEVFPGDSFAGISGVDLDKGTINGVPSVEAGYWGNHLGIVDLKLQKNGNDWDVIDSSSQVRAMFDEENGEALVEPDQEILDAIEEDHQATLDYIRSEVGQTTAPIYSYFALAKDDPSVQIVSDAQKWYTENAVEGTEYDDMPILSAAAPFKAGGRSGPGYYTHIPEGPIAIKNVADLYVYPNTLKVVRLTGEEIRQWLEMSAGQFNQIDPDAEGEQGLVDNDFSTYNFDIIDGVTYEIDVTEPTRYNNDGELINPDANRIKYLRYNDEPVAEDQEFLVATNNYRASGGGNFPNLDGSQVVLSPQIENRQAIIDYIQENGMIDPSADGNWSFAPINGSPELTFQSSPDAQEFVDTDGDIAYIGEGEDGFSKYGLDLSQTVTIESVNQTVTDYINSGDVQHPLAVQLTNKLRQAEHHLEKGHHQQAVKKVDDFLKHLNNKGMDKFVTAEAKEALQNEGAELVENLQ
;
A
#
# COMPACT_ATOMS: atom_id res chain seq x y z
N MET A 1 -105.57 -2.28 60.62
CA MET A 1 -104.57 -3.35 60.39
C MET A 1 -103.21 -2.77 60.79
N GLY A 2 -102.46 -3.19 61.80
CA GLY A 2 -102.66 -4.02 62.98
C GLY A 2 -101.41 -3.87 63.85
N LYS A 3 -101.60 -3.49 65.14
CA LYS A 3 -100.76 -3.68 66.36
C LYS A 3 -99.25 -3.34 66.28
N GLY A 4 -98.63 -2.52 67.12
CA GLY A 4 -99.00 -1.85 68.36
C GLY A 4 -97.76 -1.71 69.28
N THR A 5 -97.62 -0.56 69.97
CA THR A 5 -97.07 -0.32 71.34
C THR A 5 -95.61 -0.73 71.67
N LEU A 6 -94.82 -0.06 72.52
CA LEU A 6 -94.68 1.27 73.16
C LEU A 6 -93.46 1.11 74.12
N GLY A 7 -92.63 2.13 74.36
CA GLY A 7 -91.67 2.07 75.49
C GLY A 7 -90.54 3.10 75.47
N ASN A 8 -90.69 4.15 76.30
CA ASN A 8 -89.76 5.26 76.52
C ASN A 8 -88.51 4.88 77.33
N LEU A 9 -87.38 5.61 77.18
CA LEU A 9 -86.87 6.61 78.16
C LEU A 9 -85.52 7.24 77.73
N SER A 10 -85.33 8.49 78.17
CA SER A 10 -84.24 9.47 78.02
C SER A 10 -82.78 8.99 78.09
N PHE A 11 -81.85 9.74 77.48
CA PHE A 11 -80.75 10.38 78.23
C PHE A 11 -79.94 11.44 77.44
N ILE A 12 -79.67 12.52 78.17
CA ILE A 12 -78.69 13.62 78.10
C ILE A 12 -77.45 13.38 77.21
N GLY A 13 -77.13 14.37 76.39
CA GLY A 13 -75.84 14.51 75.71
C GLY A 13 -74.78 15.16 76.61
N PHE A 14 -73.56 14.63 76.56
CA PHE A 14 -72.36 15.33 77.03
C PHE A 14 -71.15 14.92 76.17
N LEU A 15 -70.40 15.96 75.80
CA LEU A 15 -69.16 16.03 75.04
C LEU A 15 -68.02 15.27 75.75
N LEU A 16 -67.16 14.55 75.03
CA LEU A 16 -65.81 14.21 75.50
C LEU A 16 -64.83 14.05 74.33
N ILE A 17 -63.80 14.88 74.41
CA ILE A 17 -62.63 15.02 73.54
C ILE A 17 -61.71 13.80 73.68
N PHE A 18 -61.19 13.27 72.56
CA PHE A 18 -59.97 12.47 72.55
C PHE A 18 -59.00 12.98 71.49
N ILE A 19 -57.73 12.96 71.90
CA ILE A 19 -56.56 13.62 71.36
C ILE A 19 -56.00 12.83 70.15
N LEU A 20 -55.66 13.56 69.09
CA LEU A 20 -54.87 13.07 67.95
C LEU A 20 -53.39 12.94 68.36
N ILE A 21 -52.79 11.77 68.09
CA ILE A 21 -51.34 11.59 67.93
C ILE A 21 -51.14 11.07 66.50
N PRO A 22 -50.34 11.75 65.65
CA PRO A 22 -50.03 11.22 64.33
C PRO A 22 -48.92 10.17 64.48
N LEU A 23 -49.19 8.95 64.05
CA LEU A 23 -48.16 7.97 63.71
C LEU A 23 -47.62 8.36 62.34
N GLY A 24 -46.42 8.93 62.31
CA GLY A 24 -45.64 9.07 61.08
C GLY A 24 -45.38 7.67 60.52
N THR A 25 -45.80 7.45 59.28
CA THR A 25 -45.30 6.37 58.46
C THR A 25 -44.15 6.98 57.68
N ASP A 26 -42.92 6.67 58.09
CA ASP A 26 -41.77 6.90 57.24
C ASP A 26 -41.93 5.96 56.05
N SER A 27 -42.36 6.50 54.91
CA SER A 27 -42.19 5.84 53.63
C SER A 27 -40.69 5.81 53.36
N VAL A 28 -40.08 4.66 53.62
CA VAL A 28 -38.77 4.33 53.04
C VAL A 28 -38.99 4.26 51.54
N GLN A 29 -38.67 5.36 50.87
CA GLN A 29 -38.47 5.39 49.44
C GLN A 29 -37.19 4.57 49.24
N ALA A 30 -37.32 3.37 48.67
CA ALA A 30 -36.15 2.65 48.19
C ALA A 30 -35.51 3.55 47.13
N GLU A 31 -34.35 4.12 47.43
CA GLU A 31 -33.43 4.59 46.40
C GLU A 31 -33.20 3.39 45.49
N SER A 32 -33.47 3.51 44.18
CA SER A 32 -32.92 2.56 43.23
C SER A 32 -31.40 2.68 43.37
N GLU A 33 -30.74 1.64 43.85
CA GLU A 33 -29.31 1.53 43.62
C GLU A 33 -29.16 1.41 42.11
N ASP A 34 -28.59 2.45 41.49
CA ASP A 34 -28.37 2.49 40.05
C ASP A 34 -27.41 1.35 39.69
N SER A 35 -27.89 0.37 38.94
CA SER A 35 -27.11 -0.81 38.54
C SER A 35 -25.96 -0.37 37.64
N ILE A 36 -24.75 -0.82 37.97
CA ILE A 36 -23.53 -0.51 37.21
C ILE A 36 -23.06 -1.78 36.50
N VAL A 37 -22.77 -1.68 35.22
CA VAL A 37 -22.20 -2.76 34.40
C VAL A 37 -20.88 -2.27 33.82
N ASP A 38 -19.80 -3.00 34.09
CA ASP A 38 -18.56 -2.85 33.34
C ASP A 38 -18.61 -3.83 32.15
N MET A 39 -18.51 -3.31 30.93
CA MET A 39 -18.66 -4.05 29.67
C MET A 39 -17.47 -3.81 28.76
N ARG A 40 -16.91 -4.90 28.21
CA ARG A 40 -15.82 -4.83 27.23
C ARG A 40 -16.31 -5.13 25.83
N LEU A 41 -15.95 -4.30 24.87
CA LEU A 41 -16.03 -4.59 23.44
C LEU A 41 -14.63 -4.93 22.96
N MET A 42 -14.50 -5.96 22.15
CA MET A 42 -13.24 -6.39 21.55
C MET A 42 -13.38 -6.38 20.04
N GLU A 43 -12.30 -6.07 19.34
CA GLU A 43 -12.29 -5.91 17.89
C GLU A 43 -11.12 -6.68 17.26
N THR A 44 -11.43 -7.36 16.16
CA THR A 44 -10.48 -7.64 15.07
C THR A 44 -10.87 -6.86 13.81
N THR A 45 -9.87 -6.49 13.00
CA THR A 45 -10.06 -5.84 11.71
C THR A 45 -8.92 -6.25 10.78
N ASP A 46 -9.15 -6.22 9.47
CA ASP A 46 -8.10 -6.34 8.45
C ASP A 46 -7.21 -7.59 8.63
N ILE A 47 -7.82 -8.72 9.03
CA ILE A 47 -7.09 -9.97 9.27
C ILE A 47 -6.46 -10.49 7.98
N HIS A 48 -7.09 -10.25 6.83
CA HIS A 48 -6.54 -10.57 5.51
C HIS A 48 -6.08 -12.04 5.39
N VAL A 49 -6.88 -12.95 5.94
CA VAL A 49 -6.60 -14.41 5.97
C VAL A 49 -5.30 -14.79 6.70
N ASN A 50 -4.70 -13.89 7.50
CA ASN A 50 -3.57 -14.22 8.37
C ASN A 50 -4.05 -15.00 9.59
N LEU A 51 -4.43 -16.25 9.38
CA LEU A 51 -5.03 -17.11 10.41
C LEU A 51 -3.98 -17.76 11.31
N VAL A 52 -2.79 -18.01 10.76
CA VAL A 52 -1.65 -18.64 11.42
C VAL A 52 -0.44 -17.75 11.39
N ASN A 53 0.48 -18.03 12.30
CA ASN A 53 1.76 -17.35 12.45
C ASN A 53 2.76 -17.84 11.38
N TYR A 54 2.40 -17.63 10.10
CA TYR A 54 3.22 -18.02 8.96
C TYR A 54 3.16 -16.94 7.88
N ASP A 55 4.32 -16.52 7.41
CA ASP A 55 4.44 -15.70 6.21
C ASP A 55 4.56 -16.63 5.01
N TYR A 56 3.46 -16.75 4.25
CA TYR A 56 3.41 -17.57 3.04
C TYR A 56 4.30 -17.03 1.93
N TYR A 57 4.52 -15.72 1.86
CA TYR A 57 5.39 -15.13 0.85
C TYR A 57 6.85 -15.47 1.14
N GLN A 58 7.27 -15.41 2.40
CA GLN A 58 8.63 -15.79 2.82
C GLN A 58 8.83 -17.30 3.01
N ASP A 59 7.75 -18.10 2.92
CA ASP A 59 7.77 -19.54 3.19
C ASP A 59 8.41 -19.84 4.58
N SER A 60 8.04 -19.06 5.60
CA SER A 60 8.60 -19.18 6.95
C SER A 60 7.61 -18.83 8.08
N PRO A 61 7.76 -19.43 9.27
CA PRO A 61 7.00 -19.01 10.45
C PRO A 61 7.28 -17.54 10.82
N THR A 62 6.26 -16.86 11.33
CA THR A 62 6.39 -15.53 11.96
C THR A 62 5.89 -15.59 13.40
N SER A 63 6.30 -14.62 14.22
CA SER A 63 5.77 -14.44 15.57
C SER A 63 5.15 -13.06 15.77
N GLU A 64 4.94 -12.32 14.69
CA GLU A 64 4.52 -10.92 14.74
C GLU A 64 3.00 -10.74 14.67
N TYR A 65 2.31 -11.69 14.03
CA TYR A 65 0.88 -11.59 13.72
C TYR A 65 0.23 -12.96 13.54
N GLY A 66 -1.09 -12.96 13.37
CA GLY A 66 -1.92 -14.13 13.08
C GLY A 66 -3.11 -14.28 14.04
N LEU A 67 -4.29 -14.61 13.50
CA LEU A 67 -5.52 -14.81 14.28
C LEU A 67 -5.34 -15.84 15.41
N ALA A 68 -4.51 -16.86 15.22
CA ALA A 68 -4.18 -17.81 16.28
C ALA A 68 -3.54 -17.13 17.51
N MET A 69 -2.69 -16.12 17.34
CA MET A 69 -2.15 -15.33 18.45
C MET A 69 -3.21 -14.40 19.04
N THR A 70 -4.01 -13.76 18.18
CA THR A 70 -5.14 -12.91 18.60
C THR A 70 -6.17 -13.69 19.41
N ALA A 71 -6.44 -14.95 19.07
CA ALA A 71 -7.33 -15.85 19.79
C ALA A 71 -6.91 -16.04 21.26
N THR A 72 -5.60 -16.18 21.51
CA THR A 72 -5.06 -16.22 22.87
C THR A 72 -5.38 -14.90 23.61
N ARG A 73 -5.15 -13.74 22.97
CA ARG A 73 -5.49 -12.43 23.54
C ARG A 73 -6.98 -12.25 23.80
N ILE A 74 -7.84 -12.73 22.92
CA ILE A 74 -9.30 -12.71 23.08
C ILE A 74 -9.68 -13.53 24.32
N LYS A 75 -9.15 -14.75 24.46
CA LYS A 75 -9.39 -15.62 25.61
C LYS A 75 -8.87 -14.98 26.93
N GLU A 76 -7.71 -14.33 26.90
CA GLU A 76 -7.19 -13.54 28.04
C GLU A 76 -8.10 -12.37 28.40
N ALA A 77 -8.47 -11.53 27.42
CA ALA A 77 -9.30 -10.35 27.63
C ALA A 77 -10.70 -10.70 28.15
N ARG A 78 -11.28 -11.83 27.69
CA ARG A 78 -12.53 -12.38 28.22
C ARG A 78 -12.40 -12.90 29.65
N ALA A 79 -11.25 -13.43 30.05
CA ALA A 79 -11.05 -13.92 31.41
C ALA A 79 -10.94 -12.79 32.46
N GLU A 80 -10.71 -11.55 32.01
CA GLU A 80 -10.58 -10.36 32.86
C GLU A 80 -11.91 -9.68 33.20
N THR A 81 -12.99 -9.98 32.47
CA THR A 81 -14.29 -9.33 32.63
C THR A 81 -15.43 -10.34 32.48
N GLU A 82 -16.50 -10.15 33.26
CA GLU A 82 -17.69 -11.01 33.17
C GLU A 82 -18.54 -10.70 31.92
N ASN A 83 -18.48 -9.45 31.43
CA ASN A 83 -19.29 -8.97 30.32
C ASN A 83 -18.38 -8.57 29.16
N SER A 84 -18.46 -9.32 28.06
CA SER A 84 -17.73 -8.99 26.84
C SER A 84 -18.52 -9.29 25.58
N MET A 85 -18.19 -8.54 24.52
CA MET A 85 -18.61 -8.80 23.15
C MET A 85 -17.40 -8.71 22.21
N LEU A 86 -17.39 -9.50 21.14
CA LEU A 86 -16.33 -9.55 20.14
C LEU A 86 -16.89 -9.24 18.75
N PHE A 87 -16.24 -8.35 18.04
CA PHE A 87 -16.65 -7.87 16.72
C PHE A 87 -15.51 -8.04 15.73
N ASP A 88 -15.87 -8.31 14.48
CA ASP A 88 -14.94 -8.20 13.36
C ASP A 88 -15.38 -7.07 12.44
N ASN A 89 -14.44 -6.27 11.95
CA ASN A 89 -14.71 -5.11 11.12
C ASN A 89 -14.41 -5.33 9.62
N GLY A 90 -14.33 -6.55 9.13
CA GLY A 90 -14.17 -6.84 7.69
C GLY A 90 -12.72 -6.90 7.23
N ASP A 91 -12.56 -7.09 5.91
CA ASP A 91 -11.30 -7.44 5.23
C ASP A 91 -10.70 -8.76 5.75
N LEU A 92 -11.49 -9.81 5.61
CA LEU A 92 -11.23 -11.15 6.13
C LEU A 92 -10.77 -12.14 5.08
N ILE A 93 -11.44 -12.19 3.92
CA ILE A 93 -11.38 -13.35 3.00
C ILE A 93 -10.33 -13.23 1.87
N GLN A 94 -9.74 -12.05 1.70
CA GLN A 94 -8.64 -11.80 0.76
C GLN A 94 -7.43 -11.26 1.53
N GLY A 95 -6.20 -11.59 1.08
CA GLY A 95 -5.01 -10.85 1.51
C GLY A 95 -3.69 -11.62 1.44
N ASN A 96 -3.71 -12.93 1.71
CA ASN A 96 -2.54 -13.79 1.56
C ASN A 96 -2.86 -15.03 0.71
N PRO A 97 -1.84 -15.84 0.33
CA PRO A 97 -2.03 -16.99 -0.55
C PRO A 97 -3.07 -18.03 -0.09
N LEU A 98 -3.44 -18.07 1.20
CA LEU A 98 -4.51 -18.96 1.69
C LEU A 98 -5.86 -18.51 1.12
N GLY A 99 -6.13 -17.19 1.14
CA GLY A 99 -7.34 -16.60 0.58
C GLY A 99 -7.43 -16.85 -0.92
N ASP A 100 -6.36 -16.54 -1.65
CA ASP A 100 -6.32 -16.73 -3.11
C ASP A 100 -6.49 -18.20 -3.50
N TYR A 101 -5.84 -19.11 -2.77
CA TYR A 101 -5.97 -20.54 -2.99
C TYR A 101 -7.41 -21.02 -2.75
N THR A 102 -8.07 -20.50 -1.71
CA THR A 102 -9.47 -20.84 -1.40
C THR A 102 -10.39 -20.32 -2.49
N ALA A 103 -10.29 -19.04 -2.86
CA ALA A 103 -11.09 -18.42 -3.91
C ALA A 103 -10.91 -19.11 -5.27
N ARG A 104 -9.65 -19.44 -5.64
CA ARG A 104 -9.33 -20.15 -6.88
C ARG A 104 -10.01 -21.51 -6.98
N ASN A 105 -10.07 -22.26 -5.88
CA ASN A 105 -10.72 -23.58 -5.87
C ASN A 105 -12.24 -23.47 -5.77
N GLY A 106 -12.75 -22.31 -5.33
CA GLY A 106 -14.15 -22.09 -5.02
C GLY A 106 -14.57 -22.77 -3.71
N LEU A 107 -15.78 -22.44 -3.28
CA LEU A 107 -16.48 -23.13 -2.19
C LEU A 107 -17.69 -23.86 -2.80
N GLU A 108 -17.84 -25.15 -2.54
CA GLU A 108 -19.08 -25.88 -2.87
C GLU A 108 -20.06 -25.79 -1.69
N GLU A 109 -21.37 -25.96 -1.94
CA GLU A 109 -22.41 -25.91 -0.89
C GLU A 109 -22.04 -26.81 0.31
N GLY A 110 -21.78 -26.18 1.46
CA GLY A 110 -21.40 -26.82 2.72
C GLY A 110 -19.88 -26.91 2.98
N ASP A 111 -19.05 -26.33 2.12
CA ASP A 111 -17.63 -26.09 2.37
C ASP A 111 -17.43 -24.81 3.18
N VAL A 112 -16.86 -24.94 4.37
CA VAL A 112 -16.59 -23.78 5.23
C VAL A 112 -15.31 -23.06 4.81
N HIS A 113 -15.38 -21.76 4.53
CA HIS A 113 -14.18 -20.95 4.28
C HIS A 113 -13.22 -21.04 5.49
N PRO A 114 -11.89 -21.18 5.30
CA PRO A 114 -10.94 -21.40 6.40
C PRO A 114 -10.97 -20.32 7.49
N VAL A 115 -11.27 -19.08 7.12
CA VAL A 115 -11.48 -17.97 8.07
C VAL A 115 -12.59 -18.30 9.06
N TYR A 116 -13.75 -18.80 8.59
CA TYR A 116 -14.87 -19.15 9.47
C TYR A 116 -14.64 -20.45 10.23
N LYS A 117 -13.84 -21.40 9.72
CA LYS A 117 -13.38 -22.56 10.54
C LYS A 117 -12.68 -22.08 11.82
N ALA A 118 -11.87 -21.03 11.72
CA ALA A 118 -11.18 -20.44 12.86
C ALA A 118 -12.09 -19.51 13.70
N MET A 119 -12.73 -18.52 13.07
CA MET A 119 -13.52 -17.51 13.79
C MET A 119 -14.73 -18.09 14.52
N ASN A 120 -15.34 -19.16 14.00
CA ASN A 120 -16.46 -19.84 14.67
C ASN A 120 -16.09 -20.45 16.02
N LEU A 121 -14.80 -20.62 16.33
CA LEU A 121 -14.30 -21.08 17.63
C LEU A 121 -14.13 -19.95 18.66
N LEU A 122 -14.29 -18.69 18.22
CA LEU A 122 -14.03 -17.51 19.03
C LEU A 122 -15.31 -16.78 19.45
N ASP A 123 -16.50 -17.31 19.22
CA ASP A 123 -17.77 -16.73 19.68
C ASP A 123 -17.90 -15.23 19.36
N TYR A 124 -17.68 -14.83 18.10
CA TYR A 124 -17.96 -13.46 17.64
C TYR A 124 -19.45 -13.14 17.85
N ASP A 125 -19.76 -11.90 18.23
CA ASP A 125 -21.14 -11.43 18.39
C ASP A 125 -21.68 -10.86 17.07
N THR A 126 -20.86 -10.22 16.23
CA THR A 126 -21.22 -9.66 14.91
C THR A 126 -19.97 -9.42 14.05
N GLY A 127 -20.10 -9.54 12.73
CA GLY A 127 -19.11 -9.07 11.75
C GLY A 127 -19.65 -7.91 10.88
N ASN A 128 -18.78 -7.08 10.36
CA ASN A 128 -19.08 -6.10 9.30
C ASN A 128 -18.44 -6.52 7.97
N ILE A 129 -18.90 -5.93 6.87
CA ILE A 129 -18.35 -6.11 5.53
C ILE A 129 -17.33 -4.99 5.25
N GLY A 130 -16.10 -5.39 4.94
CA GLY A 130 -15.04 -4.56 4.39
C GLY A 130 -15.02 -4.57 2.86
N ASN A 131 -14.05 -3.88 2.26
CA ASN A 131 -14.00 -3.79 0.80
C ASN A 131 -13.48 -5.08 0.15
N HIS A 132 -12.56 -5.78 0.82
CA HIS A 132 -11.96 -6.99 0.27
C HIS A 132 -12.89 -8.21 0.26
N GLU A 133 -14.02 -8.13 0.96
CA GLU A 133 -15.11 -9.11 0.84
C GLU A 133 -15.67 -9.21 -0.59
N PHE A 134 -15.56 -8.15 -1.40
CA PHE A 134 -16.13 -8.11 -2.75
C PHE A 134 -15.17 -8.58 -3.87
N ASN A 135 -13.88 -8.81 -3.57
CA ASN A 135 -12.85 -9.06 -4.58
C ASN A 135 -13.06 -10.33 -5.41
N TYR A 136 -13.80 -11.30 -4.89
CA TYR A 136 -14.08 -12.57 -5.59
C TYR A 136 -15.52 -12.67 -6.10
N GLY A 137 -16.26 -11.55 -6.08
CA GLY A 137 -17.65 -11.48 -6.51
C GLY A 137 -18.66 -11.81 -5.42
N ILE A 138 -19.90 -11.34 -5.64
CA ILE A 138 -21.01 -11.44 -4.68
C ILE A 138 -21.36 -12.90 -4.35
N ASP A 139 -21.36 -13.80 -5.33
CA ASP A 139 -21.70 -15.20 -5.11
C ASP A 139 -20.71 -15.86 -4.12
N PHE A 140 -19.41 -15.62 -4.30
CA PHE A 140 -18.39 -16.15 -3.40
C PHE A 140 -18.46 -15.50 -2.02
N LEU A 141 -18.74 -14.21 -1.94
CA LEU A 141 -18.96 -13.51 -0.68
C LEU A 141 -20.11 -14.12 0.10
N GLN A 142 -21.27 -14.32 -0.54
CA GLN A 142 -22.45 -14.88 0.09
C GLN A 142 -22.24 -16.31 0.58
N GLU A 143 -21.61 -17.16 -0.23
CA GLU A 143 -21.23 -18.53 0.18
C GLU A 143 -20.16 -18.52 1.27
N SER A 144 -19.26 -17.52 1.30
CA SER A 144 -18.27 -17.45 2.36
C SER A 144 -18.92 -17.12 3.71
N ILE A 145 -19.77 -16.09 3.77
CA ILE A 145 -20.32 -15.57 5.03
C ILE A 145 -21.46 -16.41 5.62
N ASP A 146 -22.09 -17.29 4.84
CA ASP A 146 -23.26 -18.05 5.30
C ASP A 146 -22.92 -19.13 6.35
N ASP A 147 -21.66 -19.57 6.37
CA ASP A 147 -21.09 -20.49 7.35
C ASP A 147 -20.56 -19.81 8.62
N ALA A 148 -20.69 -18.49 8.74
CA ALA A 148 -20.41 -17.77 9.98
C ALA A 148 -21.47 -18.09 11.05
N ASN A 149 -21.03 -18.47 12.25
CA ASN A 149 -21.91 -18.68 13.41
C ASN A 149 -22.40 -17.38 14.05
N PHE A 150 -22.10 -16.25 13.44
CA PHE A 150 -22.41 -14.90 13.89
C PHE A 150 -22.96 -14.08 12.72
N PRO A 151 -23.85 -13.12 13.00
CA PRO A 151 -24.48 -12.32 11.96
C PRO A 151 -23.51 -11.29 11.36
N TYR A 152 -23.71 -10.97 10.09
CA TYR A 152 -23.10 -9.83 9.41
C TYR A 152 -24.06 -8.64 9.36
N VAL A 153 -23.51 -7.43 9.46
CA VAL A 153 -24.25 -6.17 9.25
C VAL A 153 -23.54 -5.27 8.24
N ASN A 154 -24.30 -4.52 7.45
CA ASN A 154 -23.80 -3.39 6.66
C ASN A 154 -24.97 -2.49 6.23
N ALA A 155 -24.91 -1.20 6.57
CA ALA A 155 -26.02 -0.26 6.38
C ALA A 155 -25.98 0.52 5.06
N ASN A 156 -24.87 0.51 4.34
CA ASN A 156 -24.66 1.40 3.19
C ASN A 156 -24.50 0.70 1.85
N VAL A 157 -24.69 -0.61 1.77
CA VAL A 157 -24.78 -1.39 0.52
C VAL A 157 -26.24 -1.77 0.25
N TYR A 158 -26.72 -1.48 -0.95
CA TYR A 158 -28.09 -1.70 -1.41
C TYR A 158 -28.08 -2.51 -2.71
N TYR A 159 -29.17 -3.20 -3.00
CA TYR A 159 -29.36 -3.78 -4.34
C TYR A 159 -29.41 -2.67 -5.39
N ASP A 160 -28.81 -2.90 -6.56
CA ASP A 160 -29.03 -2.06 -7.73
C ASP A 160 -30.36 -2.48 -8.40
N ASP A 161 -31.42 -1.67 -8.24
CA ASP A 161 -32.71 -1.91 -8.87
C ASP A 161 -32.88 -1.20 -10.23
N GLY A 162 -31.82 -0.51 -10.68
CA GLY A 162 -31.72 0.15 -11.98
C GLY A 162 -32.56 1.42 -12.13
N ASP A 163 -33.02 2.03 -11.02
CA ASP A 163 -33.70 3.33 -11.02
C ASP A 163 -32.99 4.41 -10.15
N ASP A 164 -33.49 5.65 -10.22
CA ASP A 164 -32.91 6.80 -9.51
C ASP A 164 -33.70 7.15 -8.22
N ASP A 165 -34.70 6.35 -7.83
CA ASP A 165 -35.58 6.60 -6.69
C ASP A 165 -35.04 5.96 -5.39
N GLN A 166 -34.18 6.72 -4.72
CA GLN A 166 -33.55 6.31 -3.46
C GLN A 166 -34.53 5.96 -2.31
N THR A 167 -35.84 6.21 -2.48
CA THR A 167 -36.85 5.94 -1.44
C THR A 167 -37.36 4.49 -1.44
N ASN A 168 -37.09 3.71 -2.49
CA ASN A 168 -37.38 2.27 -2.56
C ASN A 168 -36.15 1.37 -2.45
N ASP A 169 -34.93 1.91 -2.42
CA ASP A 169 -33.73 1.08 -2.31
C ASP A 169 -33.82 0.10 -1.14
N GLU A 170 -33.59 -1.18 -1.43
CA GLU A 170 -33.55 -2.26 -0.44
C GLU A 170 -32.09 -2.54 -0.06
N HIS A 171 -31.83 -2.71 1.25
CA HIS A 171 -30.50 -3.06 1.73
C HIS A 171 -30.08 -4.44 1.22
N PHE A 172 -28.81 -4.56 0.86
CA PHE A 172 -28.24 -5.84 0.44
C PHE A 172 -27.97 -6.76 1.63
N PHE A 173 -27.48 -6.19 2.74
CA PHE A 173 -27.25 -6.86 4.01
C PHE A 173 -28.25 -6.40 5.09
N GLU A 174 -28.25 -7.05 6.26
CA GLU A 174 -28.95 -6.52 7.43
C GLU A 174 -28.26 -5.20 7.85
N PRO A 175 -28.94 -4.03 7.88
CA PRO A 175 -28.25 -2.75 8.07
C PRO A 175 -27.66 -2.57 9.46
N TYR A 176 -28.35 -3.09 10.47
CA TYR A 176 -27.93 -3.09 11.85
C TYR A 176 -28.60 -4.23 12.60
N LYS A 177 -28.08 -4.55 13.79
CA LYS A 177 -28.65 -5.57 14.67
C LYS A 177 -28.71 -5.08 16.11
N ILE A 178 -29.84 -5.27 16.79
CA ILE A 178 -29.97 -5.03 18.23
C ILE A 178 -29.87 -6.39 18.95
N ILE A 179 -28.81 -6.54 19.76
CA ILE A 179 -28.46 -7.78 20.43
C ILE A 179 -28.80 -7.65 21.93
N PRO A 180 -29.80 -8.40 22.44
CA PRO A 180 -30.10 -8.41 23.87
C PRO A 180 -29.01 -9.18 24.63
N LYS A 181 -28.04 -8.47 25.19
CA LYS A 181 -26.91 -9.08 25.92
C LYS A 181 -27.28 -9.25 27.39
N GLN A 182 -27.26 -10.49 27.86
CA GLN A 182 -27.33 -10.77 29.29
C GLN A 182 -25.99 -10.39 29.93
N VAL A 183 -26.03 -9.46 30.88
CA VAL A 183 -24.86 -8.95 31.59
C VAL A 183 -25.02 -9.10 33.09
N THR A 184 -23.91 -9.14 33.82
CA THR A 184 -23.87 -9.15 35.28
C THR A 184 -23.42 -7.78 35.77
N ASP A 185 -24.24 -7.15 36.63
CA ASP A 185 -23.89 -5.89 37.26
C ASP A 185 -22.88 -6.06 38.41
N THR A 186 -22.34 -4.95 38.92
CA THR A 186 -21.33 -4.96 40.00
C THR A 186 -21.82 -5.58 41.31
N ASP A 187 -23.13 -5.73 41.49
CA ASP A 187 -23.75 -6.39 42.64
C ASP A 187 -24.03 -7.89 42.40
N GLY A 188 -23.70 -8.40 41.21
CA GLY A 188 -23.85 -9.79 40.82
C GLY A 188 -25.25 -10.15 40.31
N ASN A 189 -26.10 -9.17 40.01
CA ASN A 189 -27.42 -9.41 39.45
C ASN A 189 -27.35 -9.44 37.92
N THR A 190 -28.13 -10.34 37.32
CA THR A 190 -28.28 -10.39 35.87
C THR A 190 -29.18 -9.26 35.40
N GLN A 191 -28.69 -8.51 34.43
CA GLN A 191 -29.41 -7.48 33.68
C GLN A 191 -29.42 -7.84 32.19
N THR A 192 -30.13 -7.03 31.40
CA THR A 192 -30.11 -7.06 29.93
C THR A 192 -29.73 -5.67 29.45
N VAL A 193 -28.82 -5.59 28.49
CA VAL A 193 -28.45 -4.39 27.73
C VAL A 193 -28.69 -4.70 26.27
N ASP A 194 -29.49 -3.88 25.59
CA ASP A 194 -29.79 -4.02 24.16
C ASP A 194 -28.72 -3.28 23.34
N VAL A 195 -27.75 -4.03 22.80
CA VAL A 195 -26.59 -3.46 22.09
C VAL A 195 -26.90 -3.39 20.60
N GLY A 196 -27.06 -2.18 20.08
CA GLY A 196 -27.20 -1.91 18.66
C GLY A 196 -25.84 -1.90 17.96
N VAL A 197 -25.72 -2.63 16.85
CA VAL A 197 -24.49 -2.72 16.05
C VAL A 197 -24.81 -2.31 14.62
N ILE A 198 -24.05 -1.37 14.06
CA ILE A 198 -24.24 -0.86 12.70
C ILE A 198 -22.91 -0.83 11.94
N GLY A 199 -22.88 -1.42 10.75
CA GLY A 199 -21.67 -1.59 9.93
C GLY A 199 -21.66 -0.72 8.68
N PHE A 200 -20.48 -0.41 8.16
CA PHE A 200 -20.31 0.38 6.94
C PHE A 200 -19.09 -0.09 6.13
N VAL A 201 -19.12 0.13 4.81
CA VAL A 201 -18.01 -0.14 3.89
C VAL A 201 -17.69 1.12 3.06
N PRO A 202 -16.45 1.33 2.58
CA PRO A 202 -16.15 2.49 1.76
C PRO A 202 -17.01 2.52 0.49
N PRO A 203 -17.68 3.63 0.16
CA PRO A 203 -18.50 3.71 -1.05
C PRO A 203 -17.72 3.49 -2.36
N GLN A 204 -16.39 3.56 -2.29
CA GLN A 204 -15.44 3.37 -3.37
C GLN A 204 -15.34 1.92 -3.88
N ILE A 205 -15.89 0.92 -3.20
CA ILE A 205 -15.96 -0.46 -3.73
C ILE A 205 -16.59 -0.50 -5.13
N MET A 206 -17.50 0.42 -5.45
CA MET A 206 -18.12 0.53 -6.78
C MET A 206 -17.15 0.94 -7.89
N GLN A 207 -16.00 1.51 -7.52
CA GLN A 207 -14.90 1.86 -8.43
C GLN A 207 -13.85 0.75 -8.46
N TRP A 208 -13.48 0.21 -7.28
CA TRP A 208 -12.39 -0.77 -7.15
C TRP A 208 -12.78 -2.16 -7.66
N ASP A 209 -13.99 -2.60 -7.36
CA ASP A 209 -14.51 -3.93 -7.67
C ASP A 209 -15.65 -3.87 -8.70
N ASN A 210 -15.65 -2.83 -9.54
CA ASN A 210 -16.74 -2.57 -10.49
C ASN A 210 -17.10 -3.80 -11.35
N ALA A 211 -16.09 -4.55 -11.82
CA ALA A 211 -16.28 -5.76 -12.61
C ALA A 211 -17.11 -6.85 -11.91
N HIS A 212 -17.16 -6.82 -10.57
CA HIS A 212 -17.91 -7.76 -9.75
C HIS A 212 -19.25 -7.21 -9.22
N LEU A 213 -19.44 -5.87 -9.25
CA LEU A 213 -20.53 -5.19 -8.56
C LEU A 213 -21.50 -4.43 -9.47
N GLU A 214 -21.07 -4.07 -10.69
CA GLU A 214 -21.90 -3.31 -11.62
C GLU A 214 -23.22 -4.05 -11.94
N GLY A 215 -24.35 -3.39 -11.69
CA GLY A 215 -25.69 -3.93 -11.94
C GLY A 215 -26.22 -4.86 -10.86
N GLU A 216 -25.45 -5.12 -9.79
CA GLU A 216 -25.86 -5.98 -8.67
C GLU A 216 -26.10 -5.16 -7.39
N VAL A 217 -25.18 -4.24 -7.06
CA VAL A 217 -25.26 -3.40 -5.85
C VAL A 217 -24.89 -1.94 -6.10
N ILE A 218 -25.33 -1.07 -5.20
CA ILE A 218 -24.89 0.33 -5.10
C ILE A 218 -24.50 0.66 -3.66
N THR A 219 -23.67 1.70 -3.50
CA THR A 219 -23.27 2.21 -2.18
C THR A 219 -23.77 3.62 -1.89
N LYS A 220 -24.16 3.84 -0.64
CA LYS A 220 -24.51 5.16 -0.09
C LYS A 220 -23.42 5.70 0.84
N ASP A 221 -23.53 6.99 1.11
CA ASP A 221 -22.62 7.74 1.99
C ASP A 221 -22.69 7.22 3.44
N ILE A 222 -21.52 6.95 4.04
CA ILE A 222 -21.38 6.39 5.39
C ILE A 222 -22.04 7.31 6.44
N TYR A 223 -21.64 8.58 6.47
CA TYR A 223 -22.09 9.54 7.48
C TYR A 223 -23.60 9.80 7.40
N LYS A 224 -24.15 10.01 6.20
CA LYS A 224 -25.59 10.22 6.00
C LYS A 224 -26.40 8.99 6.38
N THR A 225 -25.89 7.80 6.07
CA THR A 225 -26.53 6.53 6.45
C THR A 225 -26.57 6.38 7.96
N ALA A 226 -25.44 6.63 8.65
CA ALA A 226 -25.40 6.61 10.12
C ALA A 226 -26.36 7.64 10.74
N GLN A 227 -26.39 8.88 10.22
CA GLN A 227 -27.28 9.94 10.68
C GLN A 227 -28.77 9.55 10.55
N GLN A 228 -29.11 8.72 9.57
CA GLN A 228 -30.46 8.18 9.41
C GLN A 228 -30.77 7.04 10.37
N TYR A 229 -29.87 6.06 10.49
CA TYR A 229 -30.16 4.79 11.17
C TYR A 229 -29.88 4.79 12.67
N VAL A 230 -28.96 5.62 13.17
CA VAL A 230 -28.69 5.73 14.62
C VAL A 230 -29.96 6.13 15.41
N PRO A 231 -30.72 7.18 15.02
CA PRO A 231 -31.98 7.50 15.70
C PRO A 231 -33.03 6.38 15.61
N ILE A 232 -33.06 5.63 14.51
CA ILE A 232 -34.00 4.50 14.35
C ILE A 232 -33.66 3.39 15.34
N MET A 233 -32.38 3.03 15.48
CA MET A 233 -31.93 2.04 16.47
C MET A 233 -32.28 2.45 17.89
N GLN A 234 -32.13 3.73 18.24
CA GLN A 234 -32.55 4.26 19.55
C GLN A 234 -34.06 4.14 19.74
N GLU A 235 -34.88 4.49 18.73
CA GLU A 235 -36.34 4.34 18.79
C GLU A 235 -36.78 2.88 18.92
N GLU A 236 -36.00 1.94 18.37
CA GLU A 236 -36.22 0.50 18.47
C GLU A 236 -35.73 -0.12 19.79
N GLY A 237 -35.05 0.67 20.64
CA GLY A 237 -34.66 0.30 21.99
C GLY A 237 -33.19 -0.07 22.18
N ALA A 238 -32.30 0.33 21.28
CA ALA A 238 -30.87 0.20 21.52
C ALA A 238 -30.45 1.09 22.71
N ASP A 239 -29.85 0.46 23.72
CA ASP A 239 -29.29 1.09 24.92
C ASP A 239 -27.89 1.64 24.66
N VAL A 240 -27.10 0.91 23.87
CA VAL A 240 -25.72 1.23 23.50
C VAL A 240 -25.58 0.99 22.01
N ILE A 241 -25.07 1.97 21.26
CA ILE A 241 -24.82 1.82 19.82
C ILE A 241 -23.33 1.77 19.52
N VAL A 242 -22.91 0.65 18.95
CA VAL A 242 -21.56 0.39 18.46
C VAL A 242 -21.56 0.53 16.94
N ALA A 243 -20.84 1.53 16.42
CA ALA A 243 -20.57 1.61 14.99
C ALA A 243 -19.32 0.78 14.67
N VAL A 244 -19.39 -0.02 13.62
CA VAL A 244 -18.30 -0.88 13.14
C VAL A 244 -18.00 -0.52 11.68
N PRO A 245 -17.45 0.68 11.40
CA PRO A 245 -17.17 1.11 10.04
C PRO A 245 -15.85 0.52 9.56
N HIS A 246 -15.88 -0.20 8.43
CA HIS A 246 -14.67 -0.54 7.70
C HIS A 246 -14.18 0.72 6.97
N SER A 247 -13.57 1.63 7.72
CA SER A 247 -13.20 2.97 7.28
C SER A 247 -12.20 3.55 8.28
N GLY A 248 -11.09 4.09 7.79
CA GLY A 248 -10.09 4.74 8.62
C GLY A 248 -10.57 6.07 9.22
N LEU A 249 -9.68 6.73 9.95
CA LEU A 249 -10.00 7.96 10.68
C LEU A 249 -10.60 9.06 9.79
N GLY A 250 -9.99 9.34 8.64
CA GLY A 250 -10.51 10.33 7.70
C GLY A 250 -10.26 11.79 8.04
N SER A 251 -10.91 12.68 7.28
CA SER A 251 -10.76 14.13 7.45
C SER A 251 -11.54 14.66 8.66
N THR A 252 -11.03 15.73 9.27
CA THR A 252 -11.79 16.49 10.28
C THR A 252 -12.89 17.37 9.67
N GLU A 253 -12.87 17.56 8.36
CA GLU A 253 -13.93 18.24 7.61
C GLU A 253 -14.85 17.20 6.97
N LEU A 254 -16.16 17.34 7.16
CA LEU A 254 -17.13 16.45 6.51
C LEU A 254 -17.10 16.60 4.99
N ARG A 255 -16.86 15.50 4.27
CA ARG A 255 -17.02 15.43 2.81
C ARG A 255 -18.01 14.33 2.46
N GLU A 256 -18.67 14.48 1.31
CA GLU A 256 -19.59 13.44 0.84
C GLU A 256 -18.81 12.27 0.23
N ARG A 257 -19.29 11.06 0.51
CA ARG A 257 -18.74 9.79 0.03
C ARG A 257 -17.26 9.60 0.40
N GLU A 258 -16.86 10.01 1.60
CA GLU A 258 -15.51 9.70 2.09
C GLU A 258 -15.31 8.19 2.24
N GLU A 259 -14.14 7.72 1.81
CA GLU A 259 -13.62 6.38 2.07
C GLU A 259 -13.41 6.19 3.58
N ASN A 260 -12.71 7.14 4.19
CA ASN A 260 -12.38 7.19 5.60
C ASN A 260 -13.24 8.25 6.27
N ALA A 261 -14.24 7.85 7.05
CA ALA A 261 -15.29 8.70 7.59
C ALA A 261 -15.41 8.63 9.13
N THR A 262 -14.54 7.88 9.82
CA THR A 262 -14.68 7.58 11.25
C THR A 262 -14.68 8.83 12.13
N TYR A 263 -13.82 9.82 11.84
CA TYR A 263 -13.83 11.09 12.57
C TYR A 263 -15.21 11.75 12.55
N ASN A 264 -15.86 11.79 11.39
CA ASN A 264 -17.18 12.40 11.23
C ASN A 264 -18.27 11.58 11.93
N LEU A 265 -18.17 10.25 11.94
CA LEU A 265 -19.11 9.39 12.69
C LEU A 265 -19.12 9.70 14.20
N THR A 266 -17.97 10.02 14.79
CA THR A 266 -17.88 10.38 16.23
C THR A 266 -18.66 11.65 16.60
N GLN A 267 -19.10 12.43 15.60
CA GLN A 267 -19.91 13.64 15.80
C GLN A 267 -21.43 13.37 15.75
N ILE A 268 -21.84 12.13 15.48
CA ILE A 268 -23.25 11.74 15.47
C ILE A 268 -23.68 11.43 16.90
N ASP A 269 -24.60 12.25 17.42
CA ASP A 269 -25.22 12.01 18.73
C ASP A 269 -25.88 10.62 18.74
N GLY A 270 -25.53 9.80 19.72
CA GLY A 270 -26.08 8.46 19.91
C GLY A 270 -25.16 7.30 19.54
N ILE A 271 -23.98 7.54 18.97
CA ILE A 271 -22.95 6.51 18.84
C ILE A 271 -22.11 6.50 20.12
N ASP A 272 -22.03 5.34 20.78
CA ASP A 272 -21.38 5.18 22.08
C ASP A 272 -19.97 4.58 22.00
N ALA A 273 -19.67 3.84 20.93
CA ALA A 273 -18.35 3.30 20.64
C ALA A 273 -18.15 3.11 19.13
N ILE A 274 -16.90 3.18 18.69
CA ILE A 274 -16.53 2.90 17.29
C ILE A 274 -15.39 1.88 17.23
N LEU A 275 -15.57 0.81 16.46
CA LEU A 275 -14.55 -0.20 16.17
C LEU A 275 -14.25 -0.10 14.67
N PHE A 276 -13.17 0.56 14.29
CA PHE A 276 -12.90 0.97 12.90
C PHE A 276 -11.64 0.32 12.33
N GLY A 277 -11.46 0.36 11.00
CA GLY A 277 -10.50 -0.45 10.26
C GLY A 277 -10.10 0.19 8.94
N HIS A 278 -9.74 -0.61 7.94
CA HIS A 278 -9.41 -0.22 6.56
C HIS A 278 -8.05 0.47 6.36
N ALA A 279 -7.62 1.30 7.31
CA ALA A 279 -6.38 2.08 7.17
C ALA A 279 -5.12 1.33 7.64
N HIS A 280 -5.29 0.16 8.28
CA HIS A 280 -4.22 -0.67 8.84
C HIS A 280 -3.40 0.06 9.92
N GLU A 281 -4.02 1.05 10.57
CA GLU A 281 -3.37 1.86 11.60
C GLU A 281 -3.65 1.29 13.00
N VAL A 282 -2.86 1.72 13.98
CA VAL A 282 -3.06 1.32 15.38
C VAL A 282 -3.59 2.51 16.16
N PHE A 283 -4.90 2.52 16.45
CA PHE A 283 -5.53 3.53 17.29
C PHE A 283 -6.02 2.92 18.61
N PRO A 284 -5.69 3.52 19.76
CA PRO A 284 -4.89 4.74 19.95
C PRO A 284 -3.39 4.52 19.69
N GLY A 285 -2.74 5.48 19.03
CA GLY A 285 -1.31 5.42 18.69
C GLY A 285 -0.70 6.79 18.37
N ASP A 286 0.63 6.88 18.41
CA ASP A 286 1.39 8.13 18.27
C ASP A 286 1.18 8.82 16.90
N SER A 287 0.85 8.06 15.84
CA SER A 287 0.54 8.59 14.50
C SER A 287 -0.65 9.55 14.50
N PHE A 288 -1.53 9.46 15.52
CA PHE A 288 -2.73 10.28 15.66
C PHE A 288 -2.54 11.50 16.59
N ALA A 289 -1.34 11.73 17.10
CA ALA A 289 -1.06 12.82 18.02
C ALA A 289 -1.28 14.20 17.37
N GLY A 290 -1.99 15.09 18.07
CA GLY A 290 -2.23 16.47 17.62
C GLY A 290 -3.44 16.66 16.71
N ILE A 291 -4.16 15.59 16.36
CA ILE A 291 -5.46 15.69 15.68
C ILE A 291 -6.51 16.26 16.63
N SER A 292 -7.31 17.22 16.17
CA SER A 292 -8.30 17.91 17.00
C SER A 292 -9.40 16.94 17.48
N GLY A 293 -9.62 16.86 18.79
CA GLY A 293 -10.64 15.99 19.39
C GLY A 293 -10.15 14.58 19.73
N VAL A 294 -8.92 14.22 19.34
CA VAL A 294 -8.30 12.95 19.73
C VAL A 294 -7.67 13.09 21.13
N ASP A 295 -8.01 12.14 22.01
CA ASP A 295 -7.39 11.94 23.32
C ASP A 295 -6.79 10.53 23.35
N LEU A 296 -5.47 10.44 23.19
CA LEU A 296 -4.74 9.16 23.14
C LEU A 296 -4.66 8.47 24.51
N ASP A 297 -4.68 9.23 25.61
CA ASP A 297 -4.61 8.65 26.96
C ASP A 297 -5.92 7.92 27.31
N LYS A 298 -7.06 8.45 26.83
CA LYS A 298 -8.36 7.80 26.97
C LYS A 298 -8.72 6.89 25.80
N GLY A 299 -8.07 7.04 24.65
CA GLY A 299 -8.45 6.36 23.42
C GLY A 299 -9.82 6.81 22.88
N THR A 300 -10.02 8.13 22.79
CA THR A 300 -11.30 8.68 22.31
C THR A 300 -11.09 9.66 21.16
N ILE A 301 -12.10 9.75 20.29
CA ILE A 301 -12.21 10.75 19.23
C ILE A 301 -13.51 11.52 19.47
N ASN A 302 -13.40 12.84 19.66
CA ASN A 302 -14.52 13.71 20.05
C ASN A 302 -15.29 13.23 21.31
N GLY A 303 -14.62 12.48 22.19
CA GLY A 303 -15.20 11.92 23.42
C GLY A 303 -15.86 10.55 23.25
N VAL A 304 -15.96 10.02 22.04
CA VAL A 304 -16.43 8.65 21.76
C VAL A 304 -15.21 7.71 21.83
N PRO A 305 -15.23 6.63 22.64
CA PRO A 305 -14.17 5.64 22.64
C PRO A 305 -14.09 4.95 21.27
N SER A 306 -12.89 4.90 20.72
CA SER A 306 -12.66 4.33 19.38
C SER A 306 -11.42 3.47 19.37
N VAL A 307 -11.36 2.44 18.54
CA VAL A 307 -10.20 1.56 18.41
C VAL A 307 -10.05 1.10 16.96
N GLU A 308 -8.80 0.98 16.51
CA GLU A 308 -8.42 0.33 15.24
C GLU A 308 -7.28 -0.64 15.57
N ALA A 309 -7.54 -1.94 15.41
CA ALA A 309 -6.65 -3.01 15.83
C ALA A 309 -5.58 -3.39 14.77
N GLY A 310 -5.00 -2.40 14.08
CA GLY A 310 -3.95 -2.66 13.10
C GLY A 310 -4.43 -3.53 11.96
N TYR A 311 -3.74 -4.65 11.74
CA TYR A 311 -3.97 -5.55 10.61
C TYR A 311 -3.38 -6.94 10.88
N TRP A 312 -3.77 -7.96 10.10
CA TRP A 312 -3.24 -9.33 10.11
C TRP A 312 -3.34 -10.06 11.46
N GLY A 313 -4.12 -9.54 12.40
CA GLY A 313 -4.18 -10.02 13.78
C GLY A 313 -2.97 -9.63 14.63
N ASN A 314 -2.22 -8.57 14.26
CA ASN A 314 -1.08 -8.06 15.02
C ASN A 314 -1.49 -7.36 16.33
N HIS A 315 -2.73 -6.91 16.44
CA HIS A 315 -3.31 -6.34 17.66
C HIS A 315 -4.72 -6.90 17.94
N LEU A 316 -5.16 -6.72 19.18
CA LEU A 316 -6.57 -6.84 19.59
C LEU A 316 -7.05 -5.48 20.07
N GLY A 317 -8.14 -4.97 19.48
CA GLY A 317 -8.78 -3.74 19.92
C GLY A 317 -9.64 -3.98 21.15
N ILE A 318 -9.62 -3.05 22.11
CA ILE A 318 -10.41 -3.12 23.35
C ILE A 318 -11.04 -1.76 23.62
N VAL A 319 -12.36 -1.76 23.82
CA VAL A 319 -13.11 -0.64 24.40
C VAL A 319 -13.74 -1.12 25.70
N ASP A 320 -13.47 -0.43 26.79
CA ASP A 320 -14.12 -0.66 28.08
C ASP A 320 -15.16 0.44 28.32
N LEU A 321 -16.41 0.05 28.52
CA LEU A 321 -17.55 0.91 28.83
C LEU A 321 -18.04 0.66 30.24
N LYS A 322 -18.35 1.75 30.95
CA LYS A 322 -19.07 1.71 32.21
C LYS A 322 -20.49 2.21 32.01
N LEU A 323 -21.45 1.31 32.15
CA LEU A 323 -22.86 1.59 31.96
C LEU A 323 -23.56 1.78 33.31
N GLN A 324 -24.43 2.77 33.38
CA GLN A 324 -25.31 3.01 34.52
C GLN A 324 -26.76 2.88 34.07
N LYS A 325 -27.54 2.07 34.79
CA LYS A 325 -28.96 1.92 34.52
C LYS A 325 -29.71 3.19 34.92
N ASN A 326 -30.48 3.75 33.99
CA ASN A 326 -31.31 4.93 34.19
C ASN A 326 -32.76 4.61 33.84
N GLY A 327 -33.52 4.14 34.83
CA GLY A 327 -34.88 3.65 34.60
C GLY A 327 -34.87 2.31 33.85
N ASN A 328 -35.32 2.33 32.59
CA ASN A 328 -35.30 1.16 31.72
C ASN A 328 -34.09 1.14 30.76
N ASP A 329 -33.45 2.29 30.58
CA ASP A 329 -32.39 2.50 29.60
C ASP A 329 -31.02 2.47 30.30
N TRP A 330 -29.93 2.50 29.52
CA TRP A 330 -28.57 2.58 30.04
C TRP A 330 -27.83 3.81 29.52
N ASP A 331 -27.06 4.45 30.39
CA ASP A 331 -26.18 5.57 30.05
C ASP A 331 -24.71 5.11 30.13
N VAL A 332 -23.87 5.48 29.16
CA VAL A 332 -22.40 5.36 29.26
C VAL A 332 -21.87 6.48 30.14
N ILE A 333 -21.32 6.14 31.31
CA ILE A 333 -20.84 7.11 32.31
C ILE A 333 -19.33 7.24 32.39
N ASP A 334 -18.59 6.26 31.86
CA ASP A 334 -17.13 6.32 31.68
C ASP A 334 -16.73 5.37 30.55
N SER A 335 -15.65 5.69 29.86
CA SER A 335 -15.13 4.88 28.77
C SER A 335 -13.64 5.10 28.53
N SER A 336 -13.01 4.08 27.97
CA SER A 336 -11.65 4.15 27.44
C SER A 336 -11.44 3.09 26.37
N SER A 337 -10.49 3.31 25.47
CA SER A 337 -10.01 2.27 24.57
C SER A 337 -8.50 2.07 24.65
N GLN A 338 -8.05 0.91 24.20
CA GLN A 338 -6.65 0.55 24.07
C GLN A 338 -6.51 -0.59 23.05
N VAL A 339 -5.28 -0.82 22.58
CA VAL A 339 -4.92 -1.98 21.78
C VAL A 339 -3.96 -2.90 22.56
N ARG A 340 -3.95 -4.19 22.22
CA ARG A 340 -2.99 -5.17 22.74
C ARG A 340 -2.20 -5.80 21.60
N ALA A 341 -0.90 -5.55 21.55
CA ALA A 341 -0.02 -6.14 20.56
C ALA A 341 0.20 -7.65 20.77
N MET A 342 0.48 -8.35 19.67
CA MET A 342 0.99 -9.73 19.67
C MET A 342 2.51 -9.80 19.79
N PHE A 343 3.22 -8.73 19.43
CA PHE A 343 4.68 -8.68 19.33
C PHE A 343 5.24 -7.38 19.94
N ASP A 344 6.40 -7.50 20.57
CA ASP A 344 7.18 -6.37 21.08
C ASP A 344 8.31 -6.07 20.08
N GLU A 345 8.11 -5.06 19.25
CA GLU A 345 9.09 -4.64 18.24
C GLU A 345 10.41 -4.15 18.85
N GLU A 346 10.38 -3.55 20.05
CA GLU A 346 11.59 -3.02 20.70
C GLU A 346 12.53 -4.16 21.12
N ASN A 347 11.96 -5.26 21.63
CA ASN A 347 12.72 -6.41 22.10
C ASN A 347 12.81 -7.55 21.08
N GLY A 348 12.01 -7.53 20.01
CA GLY A 348 11.96 -8.56 18.98
C GLY A 348 11.39 -9.90 19.49
N GLU A 349 10.39 -9.84 20.38
CA GLU A 349 9.85 -11.02 21.06
C GLU A 349 8.31 -11.09 20.96
N ALA A 350 7.79 -12.30 20.79
CA ALA A 350 6.35 -12.57 20.85
C ALA A 350 5.81 -12.34 22.26
N LEU A 351 4.66 -11.69 22.38
CA LEU A 351 4.00 -11.41 23.66
C LEU A 351 2.99 -12.49 24.06
N VAL A 352 2.57 -13.32 23.11
CA VAL A 352 1.63 -14.44 23.31
C VAL A 352 2.01 -15.63 22.44
N GLU A 353 1.60 -16.82 22.88
CA GLU A 353 1.69 -18.04 22.07
C GLU A 353 0.39 -18.21 21.25
N PRO A 354 0.44 -18.83 20.06
CA PRO A 354 -0.75 -19.12 19.28
C PRO A 354 -1.68 -20.11 19.98
N ASP A 355 -2.98 -19.92 19.76
CA ASP A 355 -4.02 -20.82 20.23
C ASP A 355 -4.06 -22.10 19.38
N GLN A 356 -3.79 -23.24 20.02
CA GLN A 356 -3.69 -24.52 19.33
C GLN A 356 -5.02 -24.96 18.70
N GLU A 357 -6.17 -24.55 19.24
CA GLU A 357 -7.48 -24.94 18.69
C GLU A 357 -7.70 -24.30 17.31
N ILE A 358 -7.23 -23.05 17.14
CA ILE A 358 -7.24 -22.36 15.85
C ILE A 358 -6.29 -23.03 14.86
N LEU A 359 -5.06 -23.33 15.29
CA LEU A 359 -4.08 -24.02 14.43
C LEU A 359 -4.62 -25.37 13.95
N ASP A 360 -5.17 -26.16 14.87
CA ASP A 360 -5.72 -27.49 14.55
C ASP A 360 -6.92 -27.42 13.60
N ALA A 361 -7.73 -26.35 13.68
CA ALA A 361 -8.93 -26.19 12.87
C ALA A 361 -8.64 -25.91 11.38
N ILE A 362 -7.49 -25.30 11.09
CA ILE A 362 -7.12 -24.87 9.72
C ILE A 362 -5.84 -25.55 9.20
N GLU A 363 -5.27 -26.52 9.93
CA GLU A 363 -4.03 -27.24 9.56
C GLU A 363 -4.07 -27.82 8.13
N GLU A 364 -5.19 -28.40 7.70
CA GLU A 364 -5.33 -28.93 6.35
C GLU A 364 -5.28 -27.83 5.28
N ASP A 365 -5.93 -26.69 5.54
CA ASP A 365 -5.93 -25.51 4.66
C ASP A 365 -4.54 -24.86 4.61
N HIS A 366 -3.87 -24.77 5.76
CA HIS A 366 -2.50 -24.29 5.87
C HIS A 366 -1.55 -25.15 5.03
N GLN A 367 -1.60 -26.47 5.19
CA GLN A 367 -0.74 -27.39 4.46
C GLN A 367 -1.02 -27.39 2.95
N ALA A 368 -2.30 -27.31 2.54
CA ALA A 368 -2.68 -27.19 1.13
C ALA A 368 -2.14 -25.87 0.52
N THR A 369 -2.21 -24.78 1.28
CA THR A 369 -1.64 -23.50 0.88
C THR A 369 -0.12 -23.56 0.74
N LEU A 370 0.59 -24.21 1.67
CA LEU A 370 2.04 -24.44 1.56
C LEU A 370 2.41 -25.22 0.31
N ASP A 371 1.64 -26.24 -0.03
CA ASP A 371 1.86 -27.03 -1.24
C ASP A 371 1.60 -26.19 -2.50
N TYR A 372 0.59 -25.31 -2.46
CA TYR A 372 0.27 -24.36 -3.53
C TYR A 372 1.38 -23.31 -3.73
N ILE A 373 1.83 -22.62 -2.69
CA ILE A 373 2.84 -21.55 -2.83
C ILE A 373 4.23 -22.07 -3.26
N ARG A 374 4.48 -23.35 -3.04
CA ARG A 374 5.69 -24.07 -3.47
C ARG A 374 5.53 -24.74 -4.83
N SER A 375 4.32 -24.73 -5.39
CA SER A 375 4.04 -25.24 -6.73
C SER A 375 4.43 -24.23 -7.80
N GLU A 376 4.66 -24.74 -9.01
CA GLU A 376 4.99 -23.92 -10.18
C GLU A 376 3.77 -23.10 -10.62
N VAL A 377 3.90 -21.78 -10.63
CA VAL A 377 2.89 -20.83 -11.16
C VAL A 377 3.22 -20.32 -12.55
N GLY A 378 4.48 -20.49 -13.00
CA GLY A 378 4.91 -20.20 -14.35
C GLY A 378 6.37 -20.56 -14.57
N GLN A 379 6.95 -20.15 -15.69
CA GLN A 379 8.34 -20.39 -16.04
C GLN A 379 8.99 -19.10 -16.52
N THR A 380 10.26 -18.87 -16.17
CA THR A 380 11.08 -17.81 -16.77
C THR A 380 12.04 -18.39 -17.80
N THR A 381 12.21 -17.71 -18.94
CA THR A 381 13.14 -18.08 -20.02
C THR A 381 14.61 -17.75 -19.73
N ALA A 382 14.88 -16.97 -18.69
CA ALA A 382 16.22 -16.58 -18.24
C ALA A 382 16.26 -16.40 -16.70
N PRO A 383 17.45 -16.36 -16.08
CA PRO A 383 17.56 -16.07 -14.66
C PRO A 383 17.10 -14.64 -14.34
N ILE A 384 16.40 -14.45 -13.23
CA ILE A 384 16.01 -13.14 -12.70
C ILE A 384 16.93 -12.82 -11.52
N TYR A 385 17.63 -11.71 -11.57
CA TYR A 385 18.55 -11.28 -10.52
C TYR A 385 18.67 -9.77 -10.46
N SER A 386 19.06 -9.24 -9.30
CA SER A 386 19.22 -7.79 -9.06
C SER A 386 20.69 -7.36 -8.88
N TYR A 387 21.64 -8.23 -9.18
CA TYR A 387 23.08 -8.02 -8.94
C TYR A 387 23.65 -6.72 -9.51
N PHE A 388 23.11 -6.24 -10.63
CA PHE A 388 23.58 -5.02 -11.28
C PHE A 388 22.51 -3.92 -11.35
N ALA A 389 21.43 -4.04 -10.58
CA ALA A 389 20.29 -3.12 -10.60
C ALA A 389 20.66 -1.65 -10.33
N LEU A 390 21.79 -1.40 -9.64
CA LEU A 390 22.33 -0.06 -9.37
C LEU A 390 23.46 0.35 -10.34
N ALA A 391 23.63 -0.37 -11.44
CA ALA A 391 24.70 -0.13 -12.42
C ALA A 391 24.23 -0.27 -13.88
N LYS A 392 23.12 -0.96 -14.12
CA LYS A 392 22.43 -1.10 -15.41
C LYS A 392 21.00 -1.52 -15.18
N ASP A 393 20.20 -1.38 -16.22
CA ASP A 393 18.88 -1.99 -16.28
C ASP A 393 18.95 -3.52 -16.12
N ASP A 394 17.99 -4.09 -15.40
CA ASP A 394 18.09 -5.43 -14.82
C ASP A 394 16.76 -6.21 -14.79
N PRO A 395 16.83 -7.56 -14.88
CA PRO A 395 15.64 -8.40 -15.03
C PRO A 395 14.72 -8.42 -13.80
N SER A 396 15.19 -8.09 -12.60
CA SER A 396 14.37 -8.13 -11.38
C SER A 396 13.33 -7.02 -11.34
N VAL A 397 13.66 -5.84 -11.86
CA VAL A 397 12.74 -4.70 -11.94
C VAL A 397 11.83 -4.81 -13.17
N GLN A 398 12.32 -5.39 -14.27
CA GLN A 398 11.53 -5.58 -15.51
C GLN A 398 10.23 -6.34 -15.25
N ILE A 399 10.30 -7.50 -14.58
CA ILE A 399 9.10 -8.32 -14.33
C ILE A 399 8.07 -7.61 -13.46
N VAL A 400 8.51 -6.82 -12.48
CA VAL A 400 7.61 -6.01 -11.64
C VAL A 400 6.91 -4.94 -12.50
N SER A 401 7.69 -4.26 -13.35
CA SER A 401 7.18 -3.21 -14.23
C SER A 401 6.19 -3.73 -15.26
N ASP A 402 6.50 -4.88 -15.88
CA ASP A 402 5.61 -5.54 -16.84
C ASP A 402 4.27 -5.93 -16.20
N ALA A 403 4.32 -6.52 -15.00
CA ALA A 403 3.11 -6.91 -14.27
C ALA A 403 2.25 -5.70 -13.87
N GLN A 404 2.88 -4.63 -13.41
CA GLN A 404 2.18 -3.39 -13.05
C GLN A 404 1.52 -2.73 -14.27
N LYS A 405 2.21 -2.70 -15.42
CA LYS A 405 1.65 -2.18 -16.69
C LYS A 405 0.50 -3.05 -17.16
N TRP A 406 0.70 -4.37 -17.23
CA TRP A 406 -0.33 -5.33 -17.62
C TRP A 406 -1.60 -5.18 -16.76
N TYR A 407 -1.43 -5.10 -15.44
CA TYR A 407 -2.57 -4.92 -14.54
C TYR A 407 -3.27 -3.58 -14.81
N THR A 408 -2.50 -2.50 -14.91
CA THR A 408 -3.04 -1.15 -15.12
C THR A 408 -3.79 -1.03 -16.44
N GLU A 409 -3.26 -1.60 -17.53
CA GLU A 409 -3.90 -1.66 -18.85
C GLU A 409 -5.28 -2.32 -18.77
N ASN A 410 -5.38 -3.47 -18.08
CA ASN A 410 -6.67 -4.14 -17.88
C ASN A 410 -7.62 -3.31 -16.99
N ALA A 411 -7.09 -2.68 -15.94
CA ALA A 411 -7.89 -1.91 -14.98
C ALA A 411 -8.47 -0.61 -15.56
N VAL A 412 -7.82 -0.02 -16.57
CA VAL A 412 -8.31 1.21 -17.22
C VAL A 412 -9.19 0.95 -18.45
N GLU A 413 -9.29 -0.31 -18.92
CA GLU A 413 -10.03 -0.65 -20.14
C GLU A 413 -11.49 -0.14 -20.06
N GLY A 414 -11.93 0.63 -21.06
CA GLY A 414 -13.28 1.19 -21.10
C GLY A 414 -13.57 2.35 -20.13
N THR A 415 -12.59 2.78 -19.32
CA THR A 415 -12.70 3.96 -18.45
C THR A 415 -12.34 5.26 -19.20
N GLU A 416 -12.37 6.42 -18.54
CA GLU A 416 -11.88 7.67 -19.13
C GLU A 416 -10.35 7.69 -19.36
N TYR A 417 -9.63 6.70 -18.83
CA TYR A 417 -8.18 6.58 -18.85
C TYR A 417 -7.64 5.60 -19.92
N ASP A 418 -8.52 4.87 -20.61
CA ASP A 418 -8.20 3.77 -21.54
C ASP A 418 -7.16 4.15 -22.63
N ASP A 419 -7.23 5.37 -23.16
CA ASP A 419 -6.33 5.85 -24.23
C ASP A 419 -5.04 6.54 -23.71
N MET A 420 -4.82 6.61 -22.39
CA MET A 420 -3.66 7.30 -21.83
C MET A 420 -2.39 6.44 -21.88
N PRO A 421 -1.21 7.02 -22.15
CA PRO A 421 0.07 6.32 -21.99
C PRO A 421 0.28 5.79 -20.58
N ILE A 422 0.58 4.49 -20.45
CA ILE A 422 0.86 3.83 -19.17
C ILE A 422 2.35 3.55 -19.03
N LEU A 423 2.91 3.98 -17.91
CA LEU A 423 4.27 3.71 -17.45
C LEU A 423 4.22 2.92 -16.14
N SER A 424 5.35 2.38 -15.71
CA SER A 424 5.47 1.80 -14.36
C SER A 424 6.70 2.30 -13.63
N ALA A 425 6.54 2.61 -12.34
CA ALA A 425 7.62 2.97 -11.45
C ALA A 425 7.87 1.83 -10.43
N ALA A 426 9.06 1.23 -10.50
CA ALA A 426 9.48 0.14 -9.64
C ALA A 426 10.94 0.33 -9.17
N ALA A 427 11.27 -0.21 -8.01
CA ALA A 427 12.61 -0.11 -7.42
C ALA A 427 13.21 -1.51 -7.17
N PRO A 428 14.54 -1.68 -7.25
CA PRO A 428 15.20 -2.94 -6.91
C PRO A 428 15.32 -3.08 -5.39
N PHE A 429 14.32 -3.71 -4.74
CA PHE A 429 14.28 -3.77 -3.27
C PHE A 429 15.44 -4.53 -2.62
N LYS A 430 16.00 -5.52 -3.33
CA LYS A 430 17.17 -6.30 -2.86
C LYS A 430 18.36 -6.00 -3.76
N ALA A 431 19.11 -4.93 -3.50
CA ALA A 431 20.33 -4.60 -4.24
C ALA A 431 21.56 -4.45 -3.32
N GLY A 432 21.65 -5.28 -2.27
CA GLY A 432 22.77 -5.29 -1.34
C GLY A 432 22.77 -4.11 -0.36
N GLY A 433 23.80 -3.26 -0.44
CA GLY A 433 23.98 -2.12 0.45
C GLY A 433 24.14 -2.51 1.93
N ARG A 434 23.46 -1.78 2.82
CA ARG A 434 23.53 -1.99 4.28
C ARG A 434 23.05 -3.37 4.73
N SER A 435 22.25 -4.05 3.91
CA SER A 435 21.73 -5.41 4.17
C SER A 435 22.73 -6.52 3.84
N GLY A 436 23.87 -6.18 3.23
CA GLY A 436 25.00 -7.08 3.03
C GLY A 436 25.05 -7.83 1.68
N PRO A 437 26.12 -8.59 1.43
CA PRO A 437 26.44 -9.15 0.10
C PRO A 437 25.54 -10.30 -0.37
N GLY A 438 24.68 -10.82 0.52
CA GLY A 438 23.68 -11.83 0.19
C GLY A 438 22.27 -11.26 -0.05
N TYR A 439 22.09 -9.94 0.08
CA TYR A 439 20.77 -9.30 -0.03
C TYR A 439 20.45 -8.91 -1.48
N TYR A 440 20.41 -9.91 -2.35
CA TYR A 440 20.05 -9.80 -3.76
C TYR A 440 18.95 -10.80 -4.10
N THR A 441 18.19 -10.52 -5.15
CA THR A 441 17.24 -11.46 -5.74
C THR A 441 18.01 -12.40 -6.67
N HIS A 442 17.69 -13.69 -6.64
CA HIS A 442 18.16 -14.65 -7.63
C HIS A 442 17.17 -15.80 -7.81
N ILE A 443 16.48 -15.80 -8.94
CA ILE A 443 15.58 -16.86 -9.39
C ILE A 443 16.20 -17.49 -10.65
N PRO A 444 16.60 -18.76 -10.60
CA PRO A 444 17.16 -19.45 -11.78
C PRO A 444 16.17 -19.54 -12.94
N GLU A 445 16.70 -19.74 -14.16
CA GLU A 445 15.88 -20.12 -15.33
C GLU A 445 15.00 -21.34 -15.03
N GLY A 446 13.75 -21.34 -15.53
CA GLY A 446 12.81 -22.43 -15.39
C GLY A 446 11.63 -22.12 -14.45
N PRO A 447 11.13 -23.11 -13.68
CA PRO A 447 9.93 -22.95 -12.85
C PRO A 447 10.02 -21.82 -11.82
N ILE A 448 8.95 -21.03 -11.73
CA ILE A 448 8.74 -19.97 -10.73
C ILE A 448 7.57 -20.40 -9.84
N ALA A 449 7.75 -20.29 -8.53
CA ALA A 449 6.71 -20.49 -7.53
C ALA A 449 6.29 -19.16 -6.89
N ILE A 450 5.14 -19.12 -6.21
CA ILE A 450 4.63 -17.90 -5.54
C ILE A 450 5.66 -17.34 -4.56
N LYS A 451 6.32 -18.20 -3.79
CA LYS A 451 7.37 -17.76 -2.86
C LYS A 451 8.56 -17.07 -3.55
N ASN A 452 8.79 -17.30 -4.84
CA ASN A 452 9.83 -16.59 -5.58
C ASN A 452 9.43 -15.14 -5.85
N VAL A 453 8.13 -14.84 -5.97
CA VAL A 453 7.63 -13.47 -6.15
C VAL A 453 7.92 -12.61 -4.92
N ALA A 454 7.91 -13.20 -3.72
CA ALA A 454 8.29 -12.50 -2.49
C ALA A 454 9.76 -12.06 -2.47
N ASP A 455 10.63 -12.73 -3.23
CA ASP A 455 12.03 -12.34 -3.40
C ASP A 455 12.20 -11.18 -4.39
N LEU A 456 11.23 -10.98 -5.29
CA LEU A 456 11.17 -9.85 -6.21
C LEU A 456 10.58 -8.60 -5.54
N TYR A 457 9.48 -8.79 -4.80
CA TYR A 457 8.75 -7.70 -4.16
C TYR A 457 8.57 -7.99 -2.66
N VAL A 458 9.47 -7.45 -1.83
CA VAL A 458 9.57 -7.80 -0.40
C VAL A 458 8.59 -7.07 0.51
N TYR A 459 7.86 -6.07 0.01
CA TYR A 459 6.89 -5.30 0.78
C TYR A 459 5.45 -5.68 0.41
N PRO A 460 4.51 -5.72 1.37
CA PRO A 460 3.08 -5.98 1.12
C PRO A 460 2.37 -4.72 0.57
N ASN A 461 3.00 -4.00 -0.35
CA ASN A 461 2.45 -2.74 -0.84
C ASN A 461 1.35 -2.98 -1.87
N THR A 462 0.26 -2.23 -1.80
CA THR A 462 -0.79 -2.25 -2.81
C THR A 462 -0.43 -1.42 -4.04
N LEU A 463 -0.92 -1.82 -5.22
CA LEU A 463 -0.73 -1.11 -6.48
C LEU A 463 -1.54 0.19 -6.45
N LYS A 464 -0.94 1.29 -6.88
CA LYS A 464 -1.63 2.57 -7.11
C LYS A 464 -1.28 3.09 -8.49
N VAL A 465 -2.17 3.86 -9.09
CA VAL A 465 -1.90 4.53 -10.38
C VAL A 465 -2.05 6.03 -10.16
N VAL A 466 -0.99 6.76 -10.48
CA VAL A 466 -0.98 8.23 -10.42
C VAL A 466 -1.02 8.82 -11.83
N ARG A 467 -1.61 10.00 -11.97
CA ARG A 467 -1.56 10.77 -13.23
C ARG A 467 -0.53 11.88 -13.10
N LEU A 468 0.47 11.89 -13.97
CA LEU A 468 1.56 12.86 -13.95
C LEU A 468 1.85 13.41 -15.34
N THR A 469 2.35 14.65 -15.37
CA THR A 469 2.89 15.30 -16.57
C THR A 469 4.35 14.90 -16.82
N GLY A 470 4.84 15.13 -18.05
CA GLY A 470 6.24 14.88 -18.41
C GLY A 470 7.24 15.68 -17.58
N GLU A 471 6.88 16.89 -17.12
CA GLU A 471 7.68 17.65 -16.15
C GLU A 471 7.76 16.93 -14.80
N GLU A 472 6.64 16.43 -14.28
CA GLU A 472 6.58 15.74 -13.00
C GLU A 472 7.31 14.39 -13.02
N ILE A 473 7.19 13.63 -14.12
CA ILE A 473 7.97 12.40 -14.34
C ILE A 473 9.47 12.67 -14.32
N ARG A 474 9.91 13.76 -14.96
CA ARG A 474 11.33 14.15 -14.91
C ARG A 474 11.75 14.47 -13.49
N GLN A 475 10.93 15.18 -12.72
CA GLN A 475 11.24 15.50 -11.33
C GLN A 475 11.32 14.25 -10.44
N TRP A 476 10.46 13.24 -10.69
CA TRP A 476 10.55 11.93 -10.04
C TRP A 476 11.90 11.27 -10.33
N LEU A 477 12.26 11.14 -11.61
CA LEU A 477 13.53 10.54 -12.02
C LEU A 477 14.75 11.29 -11.48
N GLU A 478 14.70 12.63 -11.39
CA GLU A 478 15.76 13.44 -10.76
C GLU A 478 15.93 13.14 -9.26
N MET A 479 14.85 12.82 -8.55
CA MET A 479 14.91 12.36 -7.15
C MET A 479 15.50 10.96 -7.07
N SER A 480 15.05 10.03 -7.93
CA SER A 480 15.61 8.67 -8.03
C SER A 480 17.11 8.68 -8.32
N ALA A 481 17.57 9.57 -9.21
CA ALA A 481 18.98 9.72 -9.58
C ALA A 481 19.88 10.18 -8.41
N GLY A 482 19.30 10.50 -7.24
CA GLY A 482 20.03 10.68 -5.98
C GLY A 482 20.80 9.44 -5.52
N GLN A 483 20.45 8.24 -6.02
CA GLN A 483 21.15 6.98 -5.75
C GLN A 483 22.62 6.97 -6.18
N PHE A 484 23.06 7.90 -7.03
CA PHE A 484 24.41 7.91 -7.61
C PHE A 484 25.24 9.10 -7.12
N ASN A 485 26.51 8.84 -6.79
CA ASN A 485 27.46 9.90 -6.49
C ASN A 485 27.70 10.78 -7.72
N GLN A 486 28.07 12.04 -7.50
CA GLN A 486 28.57 12.88 -8.58
C GLN A 486 29.97 12.42 -8.99
N ILE A 487 30.18 12.15 -10.27
CA ILE A 487 31.45 11.72 -10.85
C ILE A 487 32.20 12.94 -11.41
N ASP A 488 33.45 13.09 -11.01
CA ASP A 488 34.38 14.06 -11.61
C ASP A 488 35.15 13.38 -12.75
N PRO A 489 34.91 13.76 -14.03
CA PRO A 489 35.58 13.13 -15.18
C PRO A 489 37.10 13.32 -15.20
N ASP A 490 37.60 14.35 -14.50
CA ASP A 490 39.02 14.73 -14.47
C ASP A 490 39.75 14.21 -13.22
N ALA A 491 39.03 13.59 -12.27
CA ALA A 491 39.63 13.12 -11.03
C ALA A 491 40.53 11.89 -11.24
N GLU A 492 41.69 11.90 -10.58
CA GLU A 492 42.58 10.73 -10.54
C GLU A 492 42.11 9.72 -9.48
N GLY A 493 42.01 8.44 -9.87
CA GLY A 493 41.74 7.32 -8.97
C GLY A 493 40.29 6.85 -8.97
N GLU A 494 40.05 5.84 -8.13
CA GLU A 494 38.76 5.16 -8.01
C GLU A 494 37.64 6.09 -7.51
N GLN A 495 36.51 6.08 -8.21
CA GLN A 495 35.29 6.79 -7.83
C GLN A 495 34.13 5.80 -7.70
N GLY A 496 33.50 5.76 -6.52
CA GLY A 496 32.34 4.92 -6.27
C GLY A 496 31.09 5.48 -6.94
N LEU A 497 30.43 4.70 -7.79
CA LEU A 497 29.22 5.11 -8.50
C LEU A 497 28.00 5.26 -7.57
N VAL A 498 27.81 4.30 -6.66
CA VAL A 498 26.61 4.17 -5.84
C VAL A 498 26.75 4.95 -4.52
N ASP A 499 25.77 5.78 -4.18
CA ASP A 499 25.62 6.38 -2.86
C ASP A 499 24.99 5.37 -1.89
N ASN A 500 25.75 4.89 -0.92
CA ASN A 500 25.30 3.89 0.07
C ASN A 500 24.49 4.51 1.22
N ASP A 501 24.39 5.84 1.28
CA ASP A 501 23.52 6.55 2.22
C ASP A 501 22.13 6.86 1.65
N PHE A 502 21.97 6.75 0.33
CA PHE A 502 20.67 6.78 -0.33
C PHE A 502 19.97 5.42 -0.15
N SER A 503 18.68 5.45 0.21
CA SER A 503 17.91 4.22 0.42
C SER A 503 17.50 3.63 -0.93
N THR A 504 17.92 2.39 -1.22
CA THR A 504 17.71 1.72 -2.51
C THR A 504 16.24 1.62 -2.93
N TYR A 505 15.30 1.46 -2.00
CA TYR A 505 13.86 1.46 -2.31
C TYR A 505 13.33 2.85 -2.76
N ASN A 506 14.17 3.89 -2.75
CA ASN A 506 13.91 5.18 -3.36
C ASN A 506 14.58 5.35 -4.74
N PHE A 507 15.26 4.32 -5.27
CA PHE A 507 15.74 4.35 -6.64
C PHE A 507 14.65 3.77 -7.56
N ASP A 508 13.66 4.60 -7.88
CA ASP A 508 12.60 4.18 -8.80
C ASP A 508 13.08 4.32 -10.25
N ILE A 509 12.98 3.23 -10.98
CA ILE A 509 13.10 3.15 -12.44
C ILE A 509 11.71 3.31 -13.02
N ILE A 510 11.58 4.11 -14.09
CA ILE A 510 10.29 4.28 -14.80
C ILE A 510 10.35 3.58 -16.15
N ASP A 511 9.66 2.45 -16.26
CA ASP A 511 9.48 1.65 -17.46
C ASP A 511 8.43 2.24 -18.40
N GLY A 512 8.63 2.07 -19.71
CA GLY A 512 7.79 2.62 -20.79
C GLY A 512 8.33 3.93 -21.38
N VAL A 513 9.33 4.54 -20.74
CA VAL A 513 10.12 5.67 -21.27
C VAL A 513 11.58 5.26 -21.38
N THR A 514 12.34 5.88 -22.28
CA THR A 514 13.80 5.75 -22.32
C THR A 514 14.49 7.00 -21.81
N TYR A 515 15.57 6.87 -21.03
CA TYR A 515 16.33 8.01 -20.50
C TYR A 515 17.78 7.66 -20.14
N GLU A 516 18.61 8.70 -20.03
CA GLU A 516 19.99 8.58 -19.56
C GLU A 516 20.18 9.36 -18.26
N ILE A 517 21.02 8.86 -17.36
CA ILE A 517 21.42 9.53 -16.11
C ILE A 517 22.85 10.04 -16.25
N ASP A 518 23.02 11.37 -16.29
CA ASP A 518 24.31 12.04 -16.29
C ASP A 518 24.84 12.22 -14.86
N VAL A 519 25.68 11.28 -14.43
CA VAL A 519 26.27 11.28 -13.08
C VAL A 519 27.36 12.36 -12.90
N THR A 520 27.75 13.09 -13.95
CA THR A 520 28.71 14.20 -13.81
C THR A 520 28.06 15.47 -13.25
N GLU A 521 26.74 15.59 -13.41
CA GLU A 521 25.94 16.69 -12.85
C GLU A 521 25.66 16.45 -11.35
N PRO A 522 25.54 17.49 -10.52
CA PRO A 522 25.16 17.33 -9.11
C PRO A 522 23.72 16.83 -8.99
N THR A 523 23.37 16.22 -7.85
CA THR A 523 21.98 15.79 -7.58
C THR A 523 21.06 17.01 -7.45
N ARG A 524 19.84 16.91 -7.98
CA ARG A 524 18.85 17.99 -7.89
C ARG A 524 18.25 18.10 -6.48
N TYR A 525 17.94 16.96 -5.88
CA TYR A 525 17.34 16.82 -4.55
C TYR A 525 18.32 16.16 -3.57
N ASN A 526 18.13 16.40 -2.27
CA ASN A 526 18.77 15.58 -1.23
C ASN A 526 17.90 14.38 -0.85
N ASN A 527 18.37 13.53 0.07
CA ASN A 527 17.68 12.30 0.49
C ASN A 527 16.33 12.55 1.17
N ASP A 528 16.08 13.78 1.64
CA ASP A 528 14.82 14.19 2.28
C ASP A 528 13.81 14.77 1.26
N GLY A 529 14.16 14.82 -0.03
CA GLY A 529 13.31 15.39 -1.09
C GLY A 529 13.42 16.92 -1.22
N GLU A 530 14.36 17.56 -0.52
CA GLU A 530 14.54 19.01 -0.60
C GLU A 530 15.32 19.40 -1.86
N LEU A 531 14.83 20.41 -2.58
CA LEU A 531 15.49 20.96 -3.76
C LEU A 531 16.78 21.70 -3.37
N ILE A 532 17.94 21.12 -3.70
CA ILE A 532 19.26 21.69 -3.35
C ILE A 532 20.01 22.27 -4.54
N ASN A 533 19.79 21.76 -5.77
CA ASN A 533 20.40 22.28 -6.99
C ASN A 533 19.33 22.49 -8.09
N PRO A 534 18.59 23.63 -8.08
CA PRO A 534 17.51 23.92 -9.02
C PRO A 534 17.88 23.92 -10.51
N ASP A 535 19.15 24.13 -10.83
CA ASP A 535 19.66 24.15 -12.20
C ASP A 535 20.24 22.79 -12.64
N ALA A 536 20.37 21.83 -11.71
CA ALA A 536 20.85 20.49 -12.02
C ALA A 536 19.83 19.70 -12.84
N ASN A 537 20.32 18.93 -13.79
CA ASN A 537 19.51 18.10 -14.67
C ASN A 537 20.31 16.85 -15.02
N ARG A 538 20.17 15.79 -14.22
CA ARG A 538 20.81 14.50 -14.49
C ARG A 538 20.07 13.72 -15.57
N ILE A 539 18.76 13.90 -15.70
CA ILE A 539 17.91 13.09 -16.59
C ILE A 539 17.96 13.65 -18.02
N LYS A 540 18.78 13.03 -18.86
CA LYS A 540 18.92 13.37 -20.28
C LYS A 540 18.05 12.46 -21.15
N TYR A 541 17.73 12.95 -22.35
CA TYR A 541 17.06 12.19 -23.41
C TYR A 541 15.78 11.42 -23.02
N LEU A 542 15.02 11.90 -22.03
CA LEU A 542 13.72 11.33 -21.66
C LEU A 542 12.78 11.28 -22.87
N ARG A 543 12.43 10.07 -23.31
CA ARG A 543 11.65 9.79 -24.52
C ARG A 543 10.54 8.78 -24.24
N TYR A 544 9.45 8.91 -24.99
CA TYR A 544 8.36 7.96 -25.03
C TYR A 544 8.12 7.59 -26.50
N ASN A 545 8.14 6.29 -26.83
CA ASN A 545 8.08 5.82 -28.22
C ASN A 545 9.08 6.54 -29.16
N ASP A 546 10.35 6.61 -28.72
CA ASP A 546 11.48 7.28 -29.39
C ASP A 546 11.39 8.82 -29.55
N GLU A 547 10.26 9.44 -29.18
CA GLU A 547 10.05 10.88 -29.26
C GLU A 547 10.29 11.55 -27.90
N PRO A 548 10.87 12.78 -27.86
CA PRO A 548 11.07 13.50 -26.60
C PRO A 548 9.76 13.73 -25.84
N VAL A 549 9.75 13.44 -24.54
CA VAL A 549 8.58 13.70 -23.68
C VAL A 549 8.39 15.21 -23.53
N ALA A 550 7.20 15.71 -23.90
CA ALA A 550 6.83 17.11 -23.68
C ALA A 550 6.48 17.35 -22.21
N GLU A 551 6.76 18.56 -21.70
CA GLU A 551 6.53 18.92 -20.30
C GLU A 551 5.06 18.74 -19.87
N ASP A 552 4.12 19.03 -20.76
CA ASP A 552 2.67 18.96 -20.54
C ASP A 552 2.03 17.63 -21.00
N GLN A 553 2.83 16.66 -21.47
CA GLN A 553 2.30 15.35 -21.85
C GLN A 553 1.91 14.56 -20.61
N GLU A 554 0.67 14.07 -20.55
CA GLU A 554 0.14 13.31 -19.42
C GLU A 554 0.34 11.80 -19.59
N PHE A 555 0.64 11.14 -18.49
CA PHE A 555 0.80 9.70 -18.38
C PHE A 555 0.09 9.18 -17.13
N LEU A 556 -0.31 7.92 -17.19
CA LEU A 556 -0.57 7.11 -16.01
C LEU A 556 0.73 6.42 -15.61
N VAL A 557 1.07 6.45 -14.32
CA VAL A 557 2.23 5.76 -13.78
C VAL A 557 1.75 4.77 -12.72
N ALA A 558 1.83 3.48 -13.03
CA ALA A 558 1.62 2.42 -12.07
C ALA A 558 2.76 2.45 -11.05
N THR A 559 2.43 2.38 -9.77
CA THR A 559 3.37 2.41 -8.65
C THR A 559 2.74 1.72 -7.45
N ASN A 560 3.19 2.05 -6.24
CA ASN A 560 2.70 1.46 -5.01
C ASN A 560 2.17 2.51 -4.01
N ASN A 561 1.37 2.07 -3.04
CA ASN A 561 0.75 2.91 -2.02
C ASN A 561 1.76 3.72 -1.20
N TYR A 562 2.90 3.16 -0.84
CA TYR A 562 3.96 3.90 -0.15
C TYR A 562 4.39 5.13 -0.97
N ARG A 563 4.74 4.94 -2.24
CA ARG A 563 5.21 6.04 -3.09
C ARG A 563 4.10 7.04 -3.40
N ALA A 564 2.92 6.55 -3.78
CA ALA A 564 1.80 7.39 -4.18
C ALA A 564 1.31 8.33 -3.06
N SER A 565 1.49 7.94 -1.79
CA SER A 565 0.99 8.65 -0.61
C SER A 565 2.03 9.51 0.12
N GLY A 566 3.20 9.77 -0.46
CA GLY A 566 4.24 10.64 0.13
C GLY A 566 5.53 9.95 0.51
N GLY A 567 5.62 8.63 0.34
CA GLY A 567 6.83 7.85 0.66
C GLY A 567 8.07 8.41 -0.03
N GLY A 568 9.16 8.52 0.73
CA GLY A 568 10.43 9.07 0.26
C GLY A 568 10.42 10.57 -0.06
N ASN A 569 9.33 11.31 0.24
CA ASN A 569 9.16 12.74 -0.06
C ASN A 569 9.37 13.09 -1.53
N PHE A 570 8.88 12.23 -2.44
CA PHE A 570 9.02 12.48 -3.87
C PHE A 570 8.15 13.68 -4.30
N PRO A 571 8.67 14.54 -5.20
CA PRO A 571 7.94 15.71 -5.65
C PRO A 571 6.64 15.31 -6.35
N ASN A 572 5.54 15.98 -5.98
CA ASN A 572 4.19 15.81 -6.54
C ASN A 572 3.49 14.47 -6.20
N LEU A 573 4.02 13.68 -5.26
CA LEU A 573 3.45 12.39 -4.87
C LEU A 573 2.98 12.40 -3.41
N ASP A 574 2.02 13.26 -3.07
CA ASP A 574 1.47 13.44 -1.72
C ASP A 574 0.06 12.83 -1.56
N GLY A 575 -0.30 11.88 -2.42
CA GLY A 575 -1.65 11.31 -2.54
C GLY A 575 -2.57 12.07 -3.49
N SER A 576 -2.27 13.33 -3.84
CA SER A 576 -3.16 14.15 -4.67
C SER A 576 -3.24 13.73 -6.15
N GLN A 577 -2.27 12.95 -6.62
CA GLN A 577 -2.19 12.50 -8.03
C GLN A 577 -2.80 11.12 -8.27
N VAL A 578 -3.30 10.43 -7.24
CA VAL A 578 -3.87 9.10 -7.37
C VAL A 578 -5.16 9.16 -8.18
N VAL A 579 -5.19 8.43 -9.31
CA VAL A 579 -6.36 8.31 -10.18
C VAL A 579 -6.99 6.92 -10.15
N LEU A 580 -6.20 5.89 -9.84
CA LEU A 580 -6.70 4.56 -9.49
C LEU A 580 -6.04 4.07 -8.22
N SER A 581 -6.85 3.44 -7.38
CA SER A 581 -6.44 2.88 -6.10
C SER A 581 -6.94 1.44 -6.00
N PRO A 582 -6.52 0.54 -6.90
CA PRO A 582 -6.90 -0.85 -6.81
C PRO A 582 -6.40 -1.42 -5.49
N GLN A 583 -7.23 -2.22 -4.82
CA GLN A 583 -6.87 -2.84 -3.55
C GLN A 583 -6.25 -4.21 -3.84
N ILE A 584 -5.20 -4.23 -4.67
CA ILE A 584 -4.42 -5.44 -4.98
C ILE A 584 -2.97 -5.23 -4.53
N GLU A 585 -2.37 -6.24 -3.90
CA GLU A 585 -0.94 -6.23 -3.62
C GLU A 585 -0.12 -6.31 -4.93
N ASN A 586 1.01 -5.59 -5.00
CA ASN A 586 1.91 -5.69 -6.16
C ASN A 586 2.40 -7.13 -6.37
N ARG A 587 2.58 -7.90 -5.28
CA ARG A 587 2.91 -9.33 -5.35
C ARG A 587 1.85 -10.13 -6.09
N GLN A 588 0.58 -9.86 -5.79
CA GLN A 588 -0.52 -10.55 -6.45
C GLN A 588 -0.60 -10.19 -7.93
N ALA A 589 -0.43 -8.90 -8.28
CA ALA A 589 -0.36 -8.49 -9.68
C ALA A 589 0.76 -9.21 -10.46
N ILE A 590 1.94 -9.43 -9.83
CA ILE A 590 3.03 -10.21 -10.42
C ILE A 590 2.64 -11.69 -10.58
N ILE A 591 2.00 -12.29 -9.57
CA ILE A 591 1.54 -13.70 -9.64
C ILE A 591 0.54 -13.87 -10.78
N ASP A 592 -0.45 -12.98 -10.87
CA ASP A 592 -1.49 -13.02 -11.90
C ASP A 592 -0.89 -12.86 -13.30
N TYR A 593 0.03 -11.90 -13.47
CA TYR A 593 0.77 -11.73 -14.72
C TYR A 593 1.53 -13.00 -15.13
N ILE A 594 2.24 -13.64 -14.19
CA ILE A 594 2.99 -14.88 -14.45
C ILE A 594 2.04 -16.02 -14.82
N GLN A 595 0.91 -16.15 -14.13
CA GLN A 595 -0.07 -17.21 -14.37
C GLN A 595 -0.77 -17.05 -15.72
N GLU A 596 -1.14 -15.83 -16.09
CA GLU A 596 -1.81 -15.52 -17.36
C GLU A 596 -0.88 -15.80 -18.55
N ASN A 597 0.40 -15.43 -18.45
CA ASN A 597 1.38 -15.64 -19.51
C ASN A 597 1.95 -17.06 -19.53
N GLY A 598 2.05 -17.72 -18.37
CA GLY A 598 2.62 -19.05 -18.16
C GLY A 598 4.13 -19.14 -18.34
N MET A 599 4.69 -18.52 -19.38
CA MET A 599 6.13 -18.38 -19.63
C MET A 599 6.46 -16.91 -19.82
N ILE A 600 7.29 -16.36 -18.94
CA ILE A 600 7.73 -14.95 -18.94
C ILE A 600 9.16 -14.83 -19.48
N ASP A 601 9.44 -13.70 -20.12
CA ASP A 601 10.79 -13.28 -20.50
C ASP A 601 11.21 -12.12 -19.60
N PRO A 602 12.18 -12.30 -18.69
CA PRO A 602 12.56 -11.24 -17.77
C PRO A 602 13.61 -10.30 -18.37
N SER A 603 13.93 -10.41 -19.65
CA SER A 603 14.97 -9.60 -20.28
C SER A 603 14.67 -8.10 -20.14
N ALA A 604 15.58 -7.39 -19.49
CA ALA A 604 15.53 -5.93 -19.37
C ALA A 604 15.52 -5.27 -20.77
N ASP A 605 14.67 -4.26 -20.95
CA ASP A 605 14.45 -3.62 -22.26
C ASP A 605 15.45 -2.49 -22.56
N GLY A 606 16.27 -2.10 -21.58
CA GLY A 606 17.25 -1.03 -21.70
C GLY A 606 16.60 0.35 -21.63
N ASN A 607 15.49 0.49 -20.90
CA ASN A 607 14.80 1.76 -20.69
C ASN A 607 15.70 2.84 -20.09
N TRP A 608 16.68 2.48 -19.25
CA TRP A 608 17.61 3.44 -18.69
C TRP A 608 19.07 3.04 -18.82
N SER A 609 19.93 4.05 -18.90
CA SER A 609 21.39 3.89 -18.87
C SER A 609 22.05 5.12 -18.24
N PHE A 610 23.36 5.05 -18.01
CA PHE A 610 24.13 6.25 -17.69
C PHE A 610 24.54 6.97 -18.97
N ALA A 611 24.52 8.30 -18.93
CA ALA A 611 25.06 9.10 -20.02
C ALA A 611 26.58 8.84 -20.14
N PRO A 612 27.13 8.75 -21.38
CA PRO A 612 28.56 8.60 -21.57
C PRO A 612 29.35 9.75 -20.95
N ILE A 613 30.49 9.43 -20.34
CA ILE A 613 31.37 10.42 -19.72
C ILE A 613 32.52 10.75 -20.67
N ASN A 614 32.73 12.05 -20.89
CA ASN A 614 33.92 12.54 -21.58
C ASN A 614 35.14 12.40 -20.68
N GLY A 615 35.93 11.36 -20.90
CA GLY A 615 37.07 10.99 -20.07
C GLY A 615 37.14 9.47 -19.86
N SER A 616 37.94 9.05 -18.89
CA SER A 616 38.02 7.64 -18.49
C SER A 616 38.16 7.51 -16.98
N PRO A 617 37.16 7.99 -16.19
CA PRO A 617 37.20 7.84 -14.74
C PRO A 617 37.19 6.34 -14.38
N GLU A 618 37.94 5.98 -13.34
CA GLU A 618 37.92 4.61 -12.78
C GLU A 618 36.67 4.45 -11.90
N LEU A 619 35.53 4.12 -12.53
CA LEU A 619 34.27 3.93 -11.82
C LEU A 619 34.16 2.54 -11.23
N THR A 620 33.76 2.47 -9.97
CA THR A 620 33.54 1.21 -9.27
C THR A 620 32.24 1.18 -8.50
N PHE A 621 31.74 -0.02 -8.27
CA PHE A 621 30.63 -0.27 -7.36
C PHE A 621 30.80 -1.64 -6.70
N GLN A 622 30.01 -1.91 -5.67
CA GLN A 622 30.03 -3.17 -4.94
C GLN A 622 28.78 -3.98 -5.26
N SER A 623 28.95 -5.29 -5.45
CA SER A 623 27.86 -6.24 -5.62
C SER A 623 28.17 -7.59 -4.97
N SER A 624 27.22 -8.51 -5.00
CA SER A 624 27.38 -9.88 -4.51
C SER A 624 28.57 -10.56 -5.20
N PRO A 625 29.36 -11.41 -4.51
CA PRO A 625 30.33 -12.28 -5.16
C PRO A 625 29.73 -13.18 -6.24
N ASP A 626 28.46 -13.58 -6.08
CA ASP A 626 27.76 -14.42 -7.04
C ASP A 626 27.51 -13.69 -8.37
N ALA A 627 27.49 -12.36 -8.37
CA ALA A 627 27.31 -11.55 -9.58
C ALA A 627 28.41 -11.79 -10.64
N GLN A 628 29.57 -12.35 -10.25
CA GLN A 628 30.67 -12.63 -11.18
C GLN A 628 30.25 -13.56 -12.33
N GLU A 629 29.31 -14.48 -12.11
CA GLU A 629 28.85 -15.40 -13.17
C GLU A 629 27.95 -14.71 -14.23
N PHE A 630 27.44 -13.53 -13.91
CA PHE A 630 26.54 -12.74 -14.77
C PHE A 630 27.26 -11.57 -15.47
N VAL A 631 28.58 -11.45 -15.32
CA VAL A 631 29.35 -10.44 -16.04
C VAL A 631 29.45 -10.81 -17.52
N ASP A 632 28.89 -9.97 -18.38
CA ASP A 632 28.99 -10.10 -19.83
C ASP A 632 30.44 -9.96 -20.31
N THR A 633 30.91 -10.90 -21.13
CA THR A 633 32.32 -10.92 -21.59
C THR A 633 32.70 -9.71 -22.46
N ASP A 634 31.71 -9.14 -23.16
CA ASP A 634 31.86 -7.99 -24.06
C ASP A 634 31.04 -6.77 -23.57
N GLY A 635 30.61 -6.76 -22.30
CA GLY A 635 29.83 -5.68 -21.70
C GLY A 635 30.67 -4.66 -20.93
N ASP A 636 30.01 -3.62 -20.42
CA ASP A 636 30.67 -2.46 -19.80
C ASP A 636 30.99 -2.68 -18.31
N ILE A 637 30.59 -3.82 -17.73
CA ILE A 637 30.85 -4.19 -16.34
C ILE A 637 31.99 -5.22 -16.28
N ALA A 638 32.94 -5.05 -15.37
CA ALA A 638 34.02 -6.00 -15.16
C ALA A 638 34.26 -6.31 -13.67
N TYR A 639 34.50 -7.57 -13.32
CA TYR A 639 34.94 -7.94 -11.98
C TYR A 639 36.39 -7.48 -11.75
N ILE A 640 36.62 -6.68 -10.69
CA ILE A 640 37.93 -6.10 -10.37
C ILE A 640 38.61 -6.84 -9.21
N GLY A 641 37.85 -7.33 -8.22
CA GLY A 641 38.42 -8.04 -7.07
C GLY A 641 37.48 -8.11 -5.87
N GLU A 642 38.02 -8.50 -4.71
CA GLU A 642 37.29 -8.47 -3.45
C GLU A 642 36.94 -7.02 -3.05
N GLY A 643 35.71 -6.80 -2.61
CA GLY A 643 35.21 -5.54 -2.06
C GLY A 643 35.33 -5.50 -0.53
N GLU A 644 34.58 -4.60 0.09
CA GLU A 644 34.49 -4.44 1.55
C GLU A 644 33.37 -5.33 2.11
N ASP A 645 33.44 -5.68 3.40
CA ASP A 645 32.37 -6.38 4.13
C ASP A 645 31.79 -7.65 3.46
N GLY A 646 32.62 -8.33 2.66
CA GLY A 646 32.26 -9.56 1.96
C GLY A 646 31.62 -9.36 0.58
N PHE A 647 31.47 -8.12 0.11
CA PHE A 647 31.11 -7.81 -1.26
C PHE A 647 32.25 -8.09 -2.23
N SER A 648 31.92 -8.12 -3.52
CA SER A 648 32.86 -8.06 -4.64
C SER A 648 32.83 -6.69 -5.29
N LYS A 649 33.99 -6.25 -5.79
CA LYS A 649 34.16 -4.97 -6.46
C LYS A 649 34.08 -5.16 -7.97
N TYR A 650 33.27 -4.33 -8.61
CA TYR A 650 33.05 -4.28 -10.05
C TYR A 650 33.43 -2.90 -10.58
N GLY A 651 33.92 -2.86 -11.82
CA GLY A 651 34.13 -1.64 -12.59
C GLY A 651 33.02 -1.43 -13.59
N LEU A 652 32.74 -0.18 -13.93
CA LEU A 652 31.82 0.22 -14.99
C LEU A 652 32.54 1.15 -15.97
N ASP A 653 32.52 0.81 -17.26
CA ASP A 653 33.08 1.65 -18.32
C ASP A 653 31.97 2.51 -18.94
N LEU A 654 31.97 3.81 -18.61
CA LEU A 654 31.08 4.80 -19.22
C LEU A 654 31.80 5.66 -20.26
N SER A 655 33.01 5.28 -20.67
CA SER A 655 33.77 6.08 -21.64
C SER A 655 33.04 6.14 -22.97
N GLN A 656 32.90 7.36 -23.49
CA GLN A 656 32.26 7.55 -24.78
C GLN A 656 33.15 6.96 -25.88
N THR A 657 32.76 5.82 -26.46
CA THR A 657 33.46 5.34 -27.66
C THR A 657 33.22 6.35 -28.78
N VAL A 658 34.23 7.14 -29.12
CA VAL A 658 34.10 8.12 -30.20
C VAL A 658 33.85 7.38 -31.52
N THR A 659 32.66 7.60 -32.11
CA THR A 659 32.25 7.04 -33.41
C THR A 659 32.16 8.12 -34.48
N ILE A 660 32.03 7.72 -35.75
CA ILE A 660 31.87 8.70 -36.83
C ILE A 660 30.58 9.52 -36.64
N GLU A 661 29.54 8.88 -36.09
CA GLU A 661 28.25 9.51 -35.79
C GLU A 661 28.37 10.54 -34.67
N SER A 662 29.01 10.20 -33.56
CA SER A 662 29.18 11.14 -32.43
C SER A 662 29.97 12.38 -32.84
N VAL A 663 31.08 12.23 -33.57
CA VAL A 663 31.86 13.38 -34.08
C VAL A 663 31.06 14.21 -35.08
N ASN A 664 30.19 13.58 -35.88
CA ASN A 664 29.35 14.30 -36.84
C ASN A 664 28.25 15.10 -36.14
N GLN A 665 27.72 14.60 -35.02
CA GLN A 665 26.80 15.31 -34.16
C GLN A 665 27.49 16.52 -33.50
N THR A 666 28.67 16.33 -32.90
CA THR A 666 29.47 17.43 -32.31
C THR A 666 29.77 18.53 -33.33
N VAL A 667 30.16 18.17 -34.56
CA VAL A 667 30.37 19.14 -35.64
C VAL A 667 29.09 19.91 -35.97
N THR A 668 27.94 19.23 -35.96
CA THR A 668 26.63 19.85 -36.25
C THR A 668 26.26 20.83 -35.15
N ASP A 669 26.49 20.50 -33.89
CA ASP A 669 26.19 21.36 -32.75
C ASP A 669 27.05 22.63 -32.77
N TYR A 670 28.35 22.51 -33.06
CA TYR A 670 29.20 23.69 -33.24
C TYR A 670 28.87 24.51 -34.48
N ILE A 671 28.28 23.92 -35.52
CA ILE A 671 27.75 24.67 -36.66
C ILE A 671 26.52 25.48 -36.23
N ASN A 672 25.63 24.88 -35.44
CA ASN A 672 24.40 25.51 -34.96
C ASN A 672 24.67 26.62 -33.95
N SER A 673 25.66 26.45 -33.07
CA SER A 673 26.11 27.49 -32.13
C SER A 673 26.87 28.63 -32.81
N GLY A 674 27.36 28.41 -34.03
CA GLY A 674 28.17 29.36 -34.79
C GLY A 674 29.67 29.31 -34.46
N ASP A 675 30.09 28.34 -33.65
CA ASP A 675 31.50 28.11 -33.29
C ASP A 675 32.31 27.49 -34.42
N VAL A 676 31.67 26.80 -35.37
CA VAL A 676 32.25 26.32 -36.63
C VAL A 676 31.50 26.92 -37.82
N GLN A 677 32.21 27.65 -38.68
CA GLN A 677 31.59 28.44 -39.76
C GLN A 677 32.05 28.04 -41.17
N HIS A 678 31.30 28.47 -42.18
CA HIS A 678 31.68 28.28 -43.59
C HIS A 678 32.98 29.01 -43.93
N PRO A 679 33.96 28.40 -44.65
CA PRO A 679 33.88 27.13 -45.39
C PRO A 679 34.34 25.88 -44.62
N LEU A 680 34.80 26.01 -43.37
CA LEU A 680 35.35 24.88 -42.61
C LEU A 680 34.27 23.84 -42.29
N ALA A 681 33.08 24.29 -41.86
CA ALA A 681 31.91 23.44 -41.62
C ALA A 681 31.69 22.40 -42.75
N VAL A 682 31.62 22.89 -44.00
CA VAL A 682 31.40 22.05 -45.18
C VAL A 682 32.53 21.05 -45.40
N GLN A 683 33.77 21.40 -45.07
CA GLN A 683 34.92 20.49 -45.24
C GLN A 683 34.89 19.38 -44.20
N LEU A 684 34.56 19.70 -42.95
CA LEU A 684 34.49 18.74 -41.84
C LEU A 684 33.37 17.72 -42.08
N THR A 685 32.13 18.16 -42.29
CA THR A 685 30.97 17.29 -42.54
C THR A 685 31.18 16.40 -43.77
N ASN A 686 31.79 16.92 -44.85
CA ASN A 686 32.07 16.11 -46.03
C ASN A 686 33.09 15.00 -45.80
N LYS A 687 34.03 15.16 -44.86
CA LYS A 687 35.01 14.13 -44.54
C LYS A 687 34.43 13.05 -43.65
N LEU A 688 33.63 13.42 -42.65
CA LEU A 688 32.92 12.46 -41.80
C LEU A 688 31.96 11.60 -42.63
N ARG A 689 31.13 12.21 -43.49
CA ARG A 689 30.27 11.47 -44.44
C ARG A 689 31.03 10.54 -45.39
N GLN A 690 32.26 10.92 -45.78
CA GLN A 690 33.10 10.03 -46.60
C GLN A 690 33.70 8.89 -45.78
N ALA A 691 34.01 9.13 -44.50
CA ALA A 691 34.52 8.12 -43.57
C ALA A 691 33.43 7.06 -43.34
N GLU A 692 32.23 7.51 -42.99
CA GLU A 692 31.03 6.69 -42.79
C GLU A 692 30.75 5.80 -44.01
N HIS A 693 30.69 6.40 -45.20
CA HIS A 693 30.48 5.67 -46.45
C HIS A 693 31.55 4.58 -46.75
N HIS A 694 32.78 4.77 -46.26
CA HIS A 694 33.82 3.76 -46.38
C HIS A 694 33.69 2.67 -45.32
N LEU A 695 33.28 3.04 -44.10
CA LEU A 695 33.04 2.11 -43.00
C LEU A 695 31.88 1.15 -43.33
N GLU A 696 30.75 1.66 -43.83
CA GLU A 696 29.60 0.87 -44.32
C GLU A 696 29.98 -0.19 -45.38
N LYS A 697 31.08 0.05 -46.11
CA LYS A 697 31.59 -0.86 -47.15
C LYS A 697 32.67 -1.82 -46.64
N GLY A 698 32.95 -1.83 -45.34
CA GLY A 698 34.04 -2.61 -44.73
C GLY A 698 35.43 -2.13 -45.13
N HIS A 699 35.56 -0.88 -45.61
CA HIS A 699 36.83 -0.30 -46.05
C HIS A 699 37.49 0.52 -44.92
N HIS A 700 37.84 -0.14 -43.82
CA HIS A 700 38.33 0.49 -42.58
C HIS A 700 39.53 1.43 -42.80
N GLN A 701 40.56 1.01 -43.55
CA GLN A 701 41.72 1.87 -43.85
C GLN A 701 41.35 3.14 -44.63
N GLN A 702 40.32 3.07 -45.47
CA GLN A 702 39.84 4.23 -46.20
C GLN A 702 39.02 5.14 -45.29
N ALA A 703 38.25 4.60 -44.34
CA ALA A 703 37.55 5.36 -43.32
C ALA A 703 38.53 6.14 -42.44
N VAL A 704 39.55 5.48 -41.88
CA VAL A 704 40.65 6.10 -41.10
C VAL A 704 41.28 7.27 -41.88
N LYS A 705 41.59 7.06 -43.15
CA LYS A 705 42.17 8.12 -44.01
C LYS A 705 41.26 9.34 -44.17
N LYS A 706 39.94 9.17 -44.11
CA LYS A 706 39.00 10.30 -44.19
C LYS A 706 38.93 11.06 -42.88
N VAL A 707 39.03 10.37 -41.74
CA VAL A 707 39.13 11.02 -40.43
C VAL A 707 40.47 11.75 -40.28
N ASP A 708 41.59 11.18 -40.77
CA ASP A 708 42.87 11.90 -40.90
C ASP A 708 42.75 13.18 -41.75
N ASP A 709 41.98 13.12 -42.84
CA ASP A 709 41.74 14.29 -43.67
C ASP A 709 40.85 15.33 -42.98
N PHE A 710 39.87 14.89 -42.18
CA PHE A 710 39.08 15.75 -41.30
C PHE A 710 39.99 16.53 -40.35
N LEU A 711 40.89 15.84 -39.64
CA LEU A 711 41.88 16.46 -38.74
C LEU A 711 42.80 17.44 -39.47
N LYS A 712 43.22 17.13 -40.71
CA LYS A 712 44.02 18.07 -41.54
C LYS A 712 43.24 19.33 -41.92
N HIS A 713 41.94 19.20 -42.20
CA HIS A 713 41.10 20.36 -42.51
C HIS A 713 40.90 21.23 -41.26
N LEU A 714 40.62 20.62 -40.12
CA LEU A 714 40.49 21.29 -38.82
C LEU A 714 41.78 22.04 -38.43
N ASN A 715 42.95 21.43 -38.66
CA ASN A 715 44.26 21.99 -38.31
C ASN A 715 44.87 22.92 -39.36
N ASN A 716 44.14 23.26 -40.42
CA ASN A 716 44.62 24.20 -41.41
C ASN A 716 44.62 25.63 -40.85
N LYS A 717 45.81 26.23 -40.68
CA LYS A 717 45.96 27.62 -40.19
C LYS A 717 45.15 28.67 -40.96
N GLY A 718 44.85 28.43 -42.24
CA GLY A 718 44.00 29.31 -43.04
C GLY A 718 42.52 29.28 -42.64
N MET A 719 42.13 28.28 -41.86
CA MET A 719 40.77 28.02 -41.40
C MET A 719 40.53 28.39 -39.92
N ASP A 720 41.56 28.74 -39.15
CA ASP A 720 41.47 29.10 -37.72
C ASP A 720 40.48 30.24 -37.42
N LYS A 721 40.15 31.08 -38.40
CA LYS A 721 39.15 32.17 -38.26
C LYS A 721 37.70 31.70 -38.39
N PHE A 722 37.47 30.42 -38.69
CA PHE A 722 36.16 29.81 -38.88
C PHE A 722 35.88 28.73 -37.83
N VAL A 723 36.71 28.64 -36.78
CA VAL A 723 36.49 27.76 -35.63
C VAL A 723 36.97 28.46 -34.37
N THR A 724 36.25 28.34 -33.26
CA THR A 724 36.73 28.83 -31.95
C THR A 724 37.87 27.95 -31.43
N ALA A 725 38.61 28.42 -30.43
CA ALA A 725 39.71 27.65 -29.87
C ALA A 725 39.20 26.36 -29.18
N GLU A 726 38.13 26.49 -28.39
CA GLU A 726 37.44 25.36 -27.73
C GLU A 726 36.92 24.33 -28.74
N ALA A 727 36.12 24.74 -29.73
CA ALA A 727 35.57 23.81 -30.71
C ALA A 727 36.67 23.11 -31.52
N LYS A 728 37.80 23.80 -31.78
CA LYS A 728 38.93 23.21 -32.47
C LYS A 728 39.62 22.15 -31.63
N GLU A 729 39.80 22.40 -30.33
CA GLU A 729 40.43 21.47 -29.40
C GLU A 729 39.56 20.23 -29.19
N ALA A 730 38.26 20.40 -28.92
CA ALA A 730 37.31 19.31 -28.77
C ALA A 730 37.26 18.40 -30.01
N LEU A 731 37.02 18.98 -31.19
CA LEU A 731 36.96 18.22 -32.46
C LEU A 731 38.30 17.57 -32.84
N GLN A 732 39.43 18.11 -32.34
CA GLN A 732 40.74 17.52 -32.58
C GLN A 732 40.97 16.29 -31.68
N ASN A 733 40.52 16.34 -30.43
CA ASN A 733 40.61 15.23 -29.50
C ASN A 733 39.71 14.08 -29.97
N GLU A 734 38.42 14.36 -30.21
CA GLU A 734 37.47 13.39 -30.76
C GLU A 734 37.96 12.82 -32.10
N GLY A 735 38.41 13.66 -33.01
CA GLY A 735 38.90 13.19 -34.30
C GLY A 735 40.14 12.30 -34.21
N ALA A 736 40.99 12.48 -33.18
CA ALA A 736 42.16 11.64 -32.95
C ALA A 736 41.76 10.30 -32.31
N GLU A 737 40.86 10.32 -31.34
CA GLU A 737 40.30 9.13 -30.71
C GLU A 737 39.53 8.27 -31.71
N LEU A 738 38.71 8.91 -32.58
CA LEU A 738 38.04 8.23 -33.68
C LEU A 738 39.00 7.53 -34.64
N VAL A 739 40.22 8.07 -34.83
CA VAL A 739 41.25 7.41 -35.64
C VAL A 739 41.78 6.16 -34.94
N GLU A 740 41.93 6.19 -33.61
CA GLU A 740 42.36 5.03 -32.81
C GLU A 740 41.27 3.94 -32.81
N ASN A 741 40.00 4.31 -32.63
CA ASN A 741 38.86 3.39 -32.61
C ASN A 741 38.62 2.70 -33.98
N LEU A 742 39.01 3.33 -35.08
CA LEU A 742 38.83 2.78 -36.44
C LEU A 742 40.03 1.92 -36.94
N GLN A 743 41.13 1.85 -36.19
CA GLN A 743 42.36 1.10 -36.54
C GLN A 743 42.33 -0.33 -36.02
#